data_AF-A0AAX3WN96-F1
#
_entry.id   AF-A0AAX3WN96-F1
#
_cell.length_a   1.000
_cell.length_b   1.000
_cell.length_c   1.000
_cell.angle_alpha   90.00
_cell.angle_beta   90.00
_cell.angle_gamma   90.00
#
_symmetry.space_group_name_H-M   'P 1'
#
loop_
_entity.id
_entity.type
_entity.pdbx_description
1 polymer ?
#
loop_
_entity_poly.entity_id
_entity_poly.type
_entity_poly.pdbx_seq_one_letter_code
_entity_poly.pdbx_strand_id
1 'polypeptide(L)'
;MTASPQPSATTTPSARGRRAPFVPAVRGDLAAAVASPEAFATVAPSVPRTAAYLLDRRLCVVPRIGARDVALWEWIVTQAVAAHPNGLPTDGVELALPARPALVAMSGHGRPVQPRELSDSLVRILGGERQELRIGDAFHASIPAWVPPLLRPGLYGYLDLAVLARLTTKGGALLYRHLVGRLAADRVRFLPDAPAHVATIPVAELGEILGMPAPHRMGPLRARYLKPALADIAAHVKAFTVEAEEAKDGRGRNLAVAFAVRLRPPEMRTTAARLVDKESLSFLYAHPDAAPFQLKAETLVKLGSALPSRRVTQPRPGSRRRPEAALASELHGWRRLWLAALDEALTGTALTPGHETAATRGQRLLDAIERDGADRAFWAFVMAEVETPDLQVRLDTGASIEPIRVLAKAEAARVLRFRAARADRRRALRHARAEGTMEPATPKTPRTDSRPMTAPAPTEAVPPAPVPVMAEPDAALVALLSTDAARAEAQALWRYWQHAVDFPRRHAAETARRLLDGDLAERFPTIAQADDAMGGEYRRNIKWLAEKFDMPRRVDEDRVATKVPPYVDDDIAEGLVTFLARSLLVPVINRGITDPKSGILRDREMVWARVTKARNEWLEREARKRAAAPKAGKRQTYEEMMRERYGPNSFPPVVKDANGIYRAVEEAKEAK
;
A
#
# COMPACT_ATOMS: atom_id res chain seq x y z
N MET A 1 18.16 26.18 -56.35
CA MET A 1 16.81 26.31 -55.75
C MET A 1 16.26 24.91 -55.51
N THR A 2 16.32 24.45 -54.27
CA THR A 2 15.64 23.24 -53.77
C THR A 2 15.45 23.45 -52.28
N ALA A 3 14.20 23.46 -51.84
CA ALA A 3 13.78 23.83 -50.49
C ALA A 3 14.16 22.77 -49.44
N SER A 4 14.61 23.24 -48.28
CA SER A 4 14.84 22.44 -47.08
C SER A 4 13.55 21.76 -46.57
N PRO A 5 13.64 20.53 -46.02
CA PRO A 5 12.48 19.87 -45.42
C PRO A 5 12.12 20.52 -44.08
N GLN A 6 10.81 20.76 -43.90
CA GLN A 6 10.22 21.24 -42.64
C GLN A 6 10.44 20.24 -41.49
N PRO A 7 10.66 20.72 -40.25
CA PRO A 7 10.64 19.87 -39.07
C PRO A 7 9.20 19.44 -38.74
N SER A 8 8.99 18.13 -38.63
CA SER A 8 7.72 17.50 -38.29
C SER A 8 7.24 17.91 -36.89
N ALA A 9 6.27 18.82 -36.84
CA ALA A 9 5.46 19.09 -35.67
C ALA A 9 4.23 18.18 -35.68
N THR A 10 4.26 17.07 -34.93
CA THR A 10 3.02 16.43 -34.43
C THR A 10 3.32 15.51 -33.23
N THR A 11 3.72 16.08 -32.11
CA THR A 11 3.54 15.42 -30.81
C THR A 11 2.08 15.57 -30.42
N THR A 12 1.24 14.71 -30.98
CA THR A 12 -0.15 14.55 -30.54
C THR A 12 -0.13 14.24 -29.04
N PRO A 13 -0.92 14.93 -28.20
CA PRO A 13 -0.97 14.63 -26.78
C PRO A 13 -1.45 13.19 -26.62
N SER A 14 -0.58 12.33 -26.08
CA SER A 14 -0.88 10.94 -25.76
C SER A 14 -2.21 10.89 -25.00
N ALA A 15 -3.25 10.44 -25.69
CA ALA A 15 -4.52 10.08 -25.08
C ALA A 15 -4.18 9.13 -23.94
N ARG A 16 -4.42 9.56 -22.69
CA ARG A 16 -4.27 8.70 -21.51
C ARG A 16 -5.03 7.42 -21.80
N GLY A 17 -4.30 6.35 -22.09
CA GLY A 17 -4.87 5.05 -22.37
C GLY A 17 -5.86 4.74 -21.27
N ARG A 18 -7.12 4.49 -21.64
CA ARG A 18 -8.12 3.97 -20.72
C ARG A 18 -7.45 2.81 -20.00
N ARG A 19 -7.22 2.95 -18.69
CA ARG A 19 -6.61 1.88 -17.89
C ARG A 19 -7.39 0.61 -18.20
N ALA A 20 -6.69 -0.42 -18.66
CA ALA A 20 -7.29 -1.70 -18.95
C ALA A 20 -8.16 -2.11 -17.74
N PRO A 21 -9.36 -2.66 -17.96
CA PRO A 21 -10.21 -3.11 -16.87
C PRO A 21 -9.39 -4.02 -15.96
N PHE A 22 -9.45 -3.77 -14.65
CA PHE A 22 -8.72 -4.57 -13.67
C PHE A 22 -9.19 -6.04 -13.76
N VAL A 23 -8.29 -6.92 -14.19
CA VAL A 23 -8.50 -8.37 -14.19
C VAL A 23 -7.84 -8.92 -12.93
N PRO A 24 -8.61 -9.47 -11.96
CA PRO A 24 -8.00 -10.09 -10.80
C PRO A 24 -7.25 -11.36 -11.21
N ALA A 25 -6.03 -11.52 -10.70
CA ALA A 25 -5.19 -12.67 -10.97
C ALA A 25 -5.18 -13.65 -9.77
N VAL A 26 -4.82 -14.91 -10.04
CA VAL A 26 -4.52 -15.89 -9.00
C VAL A 26 -3.35 -15.39 -8.15
N ARG A 27 -3.47 -15.53 -6.82
CA ARG A 27 -2.40 -15.23 -5.87
C ARG A 27 -1.67 -16.52 -5.53
N GLY A 28 -0.35 -16.49 -5.64
CA GLY A 28 0.50 -17.69 -5.53
C GLY A 28 0.76 -18.33 -6.89
N ASP A 29 1.77 -19.20 -6.95
CA ASP A 29 2.17 -19.91 -8.16
C ASP A 29 1.45 -21.26 -8.23
N LEU A 30 0.46 -21.36 -9.13
CA LEU A 30 -0.34 -22.57 -9.28
C LEU A 30 0.50 -23.75 -9.80
N ALA A 31 1.51 -23.50 -10.63
CA ALA A 31 2.37 -24.54 -11.17
C ALA A 31 3.28 -25.11 -10.06
N ALA A 32 3.86 -24.24 -9.22
CA ALA A 32 4.62 -24.67 -8.06
C ALA A 32 3.74 -25.38 -7.02
N ALA A 33 2.50 -24.92 -6.82
CA ALA A 33 1.58 -25.50 -5.84
C ALA A 33 1.25 -26.97 -6.15
N VAL A 34 1.11 -27.34 -7.42
CA VAL A 34 0.71 -28.70 -7.82
C VAL A 34 1.87 -29.70 -7.90
N ALA A 35 3.09 -29.29 -7.52
CA ALA A 35 4.25 -30.17 -7.51
C ALA A 35 4.12 -31.32 -6.48
N SER A 36 3.59 -31.02 -5.29
CA SER A 36 3.30 -31.98 -4.22
C SER A 36 2.18 -31.48 -3.30
N PRO A 37 1.53 -32.35 -2.50
CA PRO A 37 0.52 -31.93 -1.52
C PRO A 37 1.05 -30.92 -0.49
N GLU A 38 2.30 -31.06 -0.05
CA GLU A 38 2.96 -30.13 0.87
C GLU A 38 3.17 -28.78 0.19
N ALA A 39 3.64 -28.77 -1.05
CA ALA A 39 3.78 -27.55 -1.83
C ALA A 39 2.43 -26.85 -2.01
N PHE A 40 1.34 -27.60 -2.22
CA PHE A 40 -0.01 -27.05 -2.34
C PHE A 40 -0.44 -26.34 -1.06
N ALA A 41 -0.17 -26.93 0.11
CA ALA A 41 -0.46 -26.34 1.42
C ALA A 41 0.44 -25.12 1.73
N THR A 42 1.72 -25.17 1.35
CA THR A 42 2.69 -24.09 1.57
C THR A 42 2.42 -22.89 0.66
N VAL A 43 2.17 -23.13 -0.63
CA VAL A 43 1.84 -22.06 -1.59
C VAL A 43 0.45 -21.49 -1.29
N ALA A 44 -0.53 -22.36 -0.98
CA ALA A 44 -1.93 -22.04 -0.76
C ALA A 44 -2.50 -21.05 -1.80
N PRO A 45 -2.58 -21.50 -3.07
CA PRO A 45 -3.00 -20.62 -4.15
C PRO A 45 -4.41 -20.10 -3.88
N SER A 46 -4.56 -18.78 -3.91
CA SER A 46 -5.84 -18.11 -3.68
C SER A 46 -6.40 -17.57 -4.99
N VAL A 47 -7.59 -18.03 -5.37
CA VAL A 47 -8.18 -17.77 -6.68
C VAL A 47 -9.32 -16.76 -6.60
N PRO A 48 -9.36 -15.76 -7.51
CA PRO A 48 -10.44 -14.80 -7.52
C PRO A 48 -11.71 -15.43 -8.09
N ARG A 49 -12.83 -15.18 -7.42
CA ARG A 49 -14.18 -15.58 -7.84
C ARG A 49 -15.16 -14.45 -7.63
N THR A 50 -16.06 -14.28 -8.58
CA THR A 50 -17.11 -13.26 -8.48
C THR A 50 -18.08 -13.61 -7.36
N ALA A 51 -18.65 -12.60 -6.70
CA ALA A 51 -19.66 -12.80 -5.67
C ALA A 51 -20.88 -13.58 -6.22
N ALA A 52 -21.29 -13.29 -7.46
CA ALA A 52 -22.37 -14.00 -8.13
C ALA A 52 -22.09 -15.51 -8.28
N TYR A 53 -20.87 -15.89 -8.68
CA TYR A 53 -20.47 -17.29 -8.75
C TYR A 53 -20.43 -17.94 -7.37
N LEU A 54 -19.83 -17.26 -6.38
CA LEU A 54 -19.68 -17.80 -5.02
C LEU A 54 -21.00 -18.03 -4.29
N LEU A 55 -22.00 -17.19 -4.56
CA LEU A 55 -23.34 -17.26 -3.96
C LEU A 55 -24.31 -18.16 -4.73
N ASP A 56 -23.92 -18.67 -5.90
CA ASP A 56 -24.74 -19.62 -6.65
C ASP A 56 -24.85 -20.97 -5.91
N ARG A 57 -26.07 -21.52 -5.90
CA ARG A 57 -26.45 -22.71 -5.12
C ARG A 57 -26.47 -24.00 -5.92
N ARG A 58 -26.17 -23.99 -7.23
CA ARG A 58 -26.28 -25.18 -8.09
C ARG A 58 -25.29 -26.28 -7.70
N LEU A 59 -24.10 -25.91 -7.22
CA LEU A 59 -23.16 -26.88 -6.68
C LEU A 59 -23.67 -27.53 -5.39
N CYS A 60 -24.44 -26.79 -4.57
CA CYS A 60 -24.93 -27.29 -3.28
C CYS A 60 -25.94 -28.43 -3.43
N VAL A 61 -26.74 -28.41 -4.51
CA VAL A 61 -27.77 -29.41 -4.79
C VAL A 61 -27.24 -30.69 -5.42
N VAL A 62 -25.97 -30.74 -5.83
CA VAL A 62 -25.39 -31.96 -6.41
C VAL A 62 -25.38 -33.07 -5.34
N PRO A 63 -26.01 -34.22 -5.60
CA PRO A 63 -26.09 -35.30 -4.63
C PRO A 63 -24.71 -35.95 -4.43
N ARG A 64 -24.44 -36.40 -3.21
CA ARG A 64 -23.24 -37.19 -2.84
C ARG A 64 -21.88 -36.52 -3.05
N ILE A 65 -21.81 -35.22 -3.39
CA ILE A 65 -20.51 -34.53 -3.42
C ILE A 65 -19.92 -34.38 -2.03
N GLY A 66 -18.61 -34.60 -1.90
CA GLY A 66 -17.82 -34.35 -0.70
C GLY A 66 -17.01 -33.06 -0.77
N ALA A 67 -16.27 -32.74 0.29
CA ALA A 67 -15.39 -31.55 0.33
C ALA A 67 -14.30 -31.59 -0.77
N ARG A 68 -13.71 -32.77 -1.01
CA ARG A 68 -12.73 -32.98 -2.09
C ARG A 68 -13.30 -32.70 -3.47
N ASP A 69 -14.57 -33.03 -3.69
CA ASP A 69 -15.24 -32.77 -4.96
C ASP A 69 -15.37 -31.26 -5.20
N VAL A 70 -15.68 -30.49 -4.15
CA VAL A 70 -15.71 -29.02 -4.20
C VAL A 70 -14.31 -28.44 -4.47
N ALA A 71 -13.27 -28.99 -3.85
CA ALA A 71 -11.89 -28.58 -4.11
C ALA A 71 -11.45 -28.86 -5.56
N LEU A 72 -11.76 -30.05 -6.07
CA LEU A 72 -11.52 -30.41 -7.47
C LEU A 72 -12.27 -29.48 -8.43
N TRP A 73 -13.54 -29.23 -8.17
CA TRP A 73 -14.36 -28.33 -8.97
C TRP A 73 -13.75 -26.92 -9.05
N GLU A 74 -13.35 -26.34 -7.92
CA GLU A 74 -12.71 -25.03 -7.91
C GLU A 74 -11.35 -25.01 -8.59
N TRP A 75 -10.60 -26.12 -8.53
CA TRP A 75 -9.36 -26.26 -9.28
C TRP A 75 -9.62 -26.31 -10.80
N ILE A 76 -10.58 -27.12 -11.28
CA ILE A 76 -10.96 -27.20 -12.71
C ILE A 76 -11.41 -25.83 -13.23
N VAL A 77 -12.26 -25.12 -12.49
CA VAL A 77 -12.71 -23.76 -12.86
C VAL A 77 -11.53 -22.77 -12.89
N THR A 78 -10.52 -22.93 -12.03
CA THR A 78 -9.30 -22.13 -12.09
C THR A 78 -8.54 -22.36 -13.38
N GLN A 79 -8.38 -23.62 -13.81
CA GLN A 79 -7.71 -23.95 -15.06
C GLN A 79 -8.48 -23.41 -16.27
N ALA A 80 -9.81 -23.47 -16.25
CA ALA A 80 -10.67 -22.88 -17.28
C ALA A 80 -10.41 -21.38 -17.43
N VAL A 81 -10.43 -20.64 -16.33
CA VAL A 81 -10.19 -19.19 -16.35
C VAL A 81 -8.77 -18.86 -16.80
N ALA A 82 -7.77 -19.65 -16.40
CA ALA A 82 -6.38 -19.46 -16.81
C ALA A 82 -6.18 -19.71 -18.32
N ALA A 83 -6.87 -20.70 -18.89
CA ALA A 83 -6.85 -20.98 -20.34
C ALA A 83 -7.58 -19.91 -21.17
N HIS A 84 -8.51 -19.17 -20.56
CA HIS A 84 -9.33 -18.15 -21.22
C HIS A 84 -9.20 -16.76 -20.55
N PRO A 85 -8.05 -16.07 -20.69
CA PRO A 85 -7.80 -14.80 -20.00
C PRO A 85 -8.75 -13.66 -20.41
N ASN A 86 -9.35 -13.75 -21.60
CA ASN A 86 -10.32 -12.78 -22.12
C ASN A 86 -11.77 -13.08 -21.69
N GLY A 87 -11.99 -14.11 -20.87
CA GLY A 87 -13.31 -14.59 -20.46
C GLY A 87 -13.66 -15.93 -21.11
N LEU A 88 -14.48 -16.70 -20.40
CA LEU A 88 -14.94 -18.02 -20.84
C LEU A 88 -16.02 -17.88 -21.94
N PRO A 89 -15.98 -18.72 -23.00
CA PRO A 89 -17.09 -18.91 -23.94
C PRO A 89 -18.44 -19.13 -23.25
N THR A 90 -19.52 -18.63 -23.83
CA THR A 90 -20.88 -18.74 -23.25
C THR A 90 -21.44 -20.16 -23.29
N ASP A 91 -21.04 -20.94 -24.28
CA ASP A 91 -21.67 -22.23 -24.60
C ASP A 91 -21.03 -23.40 -23.83
N GLY A 92 -20.12 -23.09 -22.90
CA GLY A 92 -19.33 -24.06 -22.14
C GLY A 92 -17.87 -24.07 -22.56
N VAL A 93 -17.04 -24.76 -21.78
CA VAL A 93 -15.60 -24.90 -22.04
C VAL A 93 -15.18 -26.32 -21.80
N GLU A 94 -14.63 -26.97 -22.81
CA GLU A 94 -13.96 -28.27 -22.64
C GLU A 94 -12.46 -28.09 -22.45
N LEU A 95 -11.92 -28.82 -21.49
CA LEU A 95 -10.50 -28.80 -21.14
C LEU A 95 -9.97 -30.22 -21.10
N ALA A 96 -8.76 -30.43 -21.64
CA ALA A 96 -7.94 -31.59 -21.34
C ALA A 96 -6.97 -31.22 -20.21
N LEU A 97 -7.10 -31.85 -19.05
CA LEU A 97 -6.33 -31.53 -17.85
C LEU A 97 -5.50 -32.73 -17.39
N PRO A 98 -4.24 -32.54 -16.96
CA PRO A 98 -3.43 -33.62 -16.43
C PRO A 98 -3.98 -34.13 -15.08
N ALA A 99 -4.00 -35.44 -14.88
CA ALA A 99 -4.54 -36.07 -13.68
C ALA A 99 -3.71 -35.76 -12.42
N ARG A 100 -2.37 -35.82 -12.51
CA ARG A 100 -1.49 -35.61 -11.35
C ARG A 100 -1.74 -34.28 -10.60
N PRO A 101 -1.79 -33.11 -11.26
CA PRO A 101 -2.13 -31.86 -10.58
C PRO A 101 -3.51 -31.86 -9.89
N ALA A 102 -4.51 -32.49 -10.49
CA ALA A 102 -5.84 -32.62 -9.89
C ALA A 102 -5.80 -33.51 -8.63
N LEU A 103 -5.06 -34.63 -8.67
CA LEU A 103 -4.85 -35.49 -7.50
C LEU A 103 -4.17 -34.73 -6.36
N VAL A 104 -3.14 -33.92 -6.66
CA VAL A 104 -2.48 -33.07 -5.66
C VAL A 104 -3.45 -32.07 -5.05
N ALA A 105 -4.24 -31.37 -5.88
CA ALA A 105 -5.23 -30.41 -5.40
C ALA A 105 -6.31 -31.04 -4.50
N MET A 106 -6.61 -32.33 -4.68
CA MET A 106 -7.54 -33.08 -3.82
C MET A 106 -6.89 -33.65 -2.55
N SER A 107 -5.56 -33.67 -2.46
CA SER A 107 -4.79 -34.36 -1.40
C SER A 107 -4.52 -33.51 -0.17
N GLY A 108 -5.30 -32.45 0.10
CA GLY A 108 -5.03 -31.46 1.16
C GLY A 108 -4.91 -32.03 2.59
N HIS A 109 -5.41 -33.25 2.83
CA HIS A 109 -5.34 -33.95 4.10
C HIS A 109 -4.02 -34.71 4.35
N GLY A 110 -3.00 -34.52 3.50
CA GLY A 110 -1.77 -35.31 3.54
C GLY A 110 -1.95 -36.78 3.10
N ARG A 111 -3.19 -37.22 2.86
CA ARG A 111 -3.49 -38.49 2.21
C ARG A 111 -3.48 -38.29 0.68
N PRO A 112 -2.63 -39.02 -0.06
CA PRO A 112 -2.65 -39.00 -1.50
C PRO A 112 -3.97 -39.57 -2.03
N VAL A 113 -4.58 -38.87 -2.98
CA VAL A 113 -5.77 -39.30 -3.69
C VAL A 113 -5.39 -40.23 -4.83
N GLN A 114 -6.13 -41.31 -5.01
CA GLN A 114 -5.91 -42.27 -6.09
C GLN A 114 -6.64 -41.86 -7.39
N PRO A 115 -6.14 -42.23 -8.58
CA PRO A 115 -6.81 -41.94 -9.85
C PRO A 115 -8.28 -42.39 -9.92
N ARG A 116 -8.60 -43.52 -9.29
CA ARG A 116 -9.97 -44.01 -9.13
C ARG A 116 -10.87 -43.01 -8.40
N GLU A 117 -10.38 -42.44 -7.30
CA GLU A 117 -11.13 -41.43 -6.53
C GLU A 117 -11.36 -40.17 -7.37
N LEU A 118 -10.37 -39.73 -8.15
CA LEU A 118 -10.53 -38.62 -9.10
C LEU A 118 -11.61 -38.92 -10.13
N SER A 119 -11.59 -40.10 -10.75
CA SER A 119 -12.64 -40.46 -11.71
C SER A 119 -14.03 -40.49 -11.07
N ASP A 120 -14.17 -41.03 -9.86
CA ASP A 120 -15.45 -41.06 -9.16
C ASP A 120 -15.92 -39.63 -8.81
N SER A 121 -14.99 -38.73 -8.47
CA SER A 121 -15.27 -37.30 -8.26
C SER A 121 -15.72 -36.60 -9.53
N LEU A 122 -15.09 -36.87 -10.68
CA LEU A 122 -15.48 -36.30 -11.97
C LEU A 122 -16.90 -36.71 -12.35
N VAL A 123 -17.26 -37.99 -12.19
CA VAL A 123 -18.64 -38.47 -12.43
C VAL A 123 -19.65 -37.77 -11.52
N ARG A 124 -19.32 -37.56 -10.23
CA ARG A 124 -20.23 -36.86 -9.31
C ARG A 124 -20.43 -35.39 -9.68
N ILE A 125 -19.39 -34.69 -10.12
CA ILE A 125 -19.42 -33.24 -10.36
C ILE A 125 -19.93 -32.90 -11.76
N LEU A 126 -19.46 -33.64 -12.77
CA LEU A 126 -19.68 -33.35 -14.19
C LEU A 126 -20.71 -34.29 -14.84
N GLY A 127 -21.05 -35.40 -14.17
CA GLY A 127 -21.83 -36.48 -14.77
C GLY A 127 -20.98 -37.34 -15.72
N GLY A 128 -21.67 -38.12 -16.56
CA GLY A 128 -21.04 -38.95 -17.60
C GLY A 128 -20.51 -40.30 -17.11
N GLU A 129 -19.81 -40.99 -18.01
CA GLU A 129 -19.20 -42.28 -17.75
C GLU A 129 -17.89 -42.15 -16.98
N ARG A 130 -17.56 -43.21 -16.23
CA ARG A 130 -16.34 -43.28 -15.45
C ARG A 130 -15.13 -43.42 -16.37
N GLN A 131 -14.12 -42.58 -16.19
CA GLN A 131 -12.88 -42.62 -16.97
C GLN A 131 -11.84 -43.50 -16.25
N GLU A 132 -11.23 -44.46 -16.96
CA GLU A 132 -10.13 -45.25 -16.41
C GLU A 132 -8.82 -44.43 -16.45
N LEU A 133 -8.52 -43.74 -15.36
CA LEU A 133 -7.37 -42.84 -15.26
C LEU A 133 -6.17 -43.48 -14.54
N ARG A 134 -4.97 -43.17 -15.01
CA ARG A 134 -3.67 -43.36 -14.34
C ARG A 134 -3.07 -41.99 -13.95
N ILE A 135 -2.04 -41.98 -13.13
CA ILE A 135 -1.42 -40.74 -12.61
C ILE A 135 -0.87 -39.85 -13.73
N GLY A 136 -0.33 -40.45 -14.79
CA GLY A 136 0.23 -39.73 -15.94
C GLY A 136 -0.79 -39.33 -17.02
N ASP A 137 -2.05 -39.75 -16.88
CA ASP A 137 -3.06 -39.52 -17.91
C ASP A 137 -3.60 -38.08 -17.87
N ALA A 138 -4.34 -37.72 -18.91
CA ALA A 138 -5.19 -36.54 -18.93
C ALA A 138 -6.66 -36.96 -18.87
N PHE A 139 -7.50 -36.09 -18.32
CA PHE A 139 -8.95 -36.26 -18.31
C PHE A 139 -9.63 -35.06 -18.97
N HIS A 140 -10.82 -35.30 -19.51
CA HIS A 140 -11.64 -34.24 -20.08
C HIS A 140 -12.61 -33.70 -19.04
N ALA A 141 -12.71 -32.38 -18.94
CA ALA A 141 -13.67 -31.69 -18.10
C ALA A 141 -14.42 -30.63 -18.91
N SER A 142 -15.75 -30.70 -18.89
CA SER A 142 -16.62 -29.71 -19.50
C SER A 142 -17.20 -28.78 -18.44
N ILE A 143 -16.88 -27.49 -18.53
CA ILE A 143 -17.47 -26.44 -17.69
C ILE A 143 -18.90 -26.20 -18.20
N PRO A 144 -19.93 -26.41 -17.35
CA PRO A 144 -21.32 -26.18 -17.72
C PRO A 144 -21.58 -24.73 -18.14
N ALA A 145 -22.48 -24.55 -19.11
CA ALA A 145 -22.87 -23.24 -19.67
C ALA A 145 -23.41 -22.22 -18.64
N TRP A 146 -23.78 -22.66 -17.43
CA TRP A 146 -24.20 -21.75 -16.36
C TRP A 146 -23.06 -21.05 -15.63
N VAL A 147 -21.82 -21.57 -15.73
CA VAL A 147 -20.65 -21.01 -15.04
C VAL A 147 -20.12 -19.73 -15.72
N PRO A 148 -19.92 -19.67 -17.06
CA PRO A 148 -19.38 -18.49 -17.73
C PRO A 148 -20.13 -17.19 -17.43
N PRO A 149 -21.49 -17.14 -17.44
CA PRO A 149 -22.23 -15.92 -17.11
C PRO A 149 -21.97 -15.42 -15.69
N LEU A 150 -21.74 -16.33 -14.73
CA LEU A 150 -21.49 -15.97 -13.33
C LEU A 150 -20.07 -15.46 -13.10
N LEU A 151 -19.10 -15.86 -13.91
CA LEU A 151 -17.69 -15.44 -13.81
C LEU A 151 -17.39 -14.11 -14.52
N ARG A 152 -18.41 -13.42 -15.05
CA ARG A 152 -18.27 -12.09 -15.67
C ARG A 152 -17.72 -11.04 -14.69
N PRO A 153 -16.99 -10.02 -15.17
CA PRO A 153 -16.36 -9.03 -14.30
C PRO A 153 -17.30 -8.40 -13.27
N GLY A 154 -16.91 -8.44 -12.00
CA GLY A 154 -17.73 -7.95 -10.88
C GLY A 154 -16.97 -7.72 -9.58
N LEU A 155 -17.64 -7.91 -8.45
CA LEU A 155 -17.00 -7.93 -7.14
C LEU A 155 -16.41 -9.31 -6.89
N TYR A 156 -15.16 -9.36 -6.40
CA TYR A 156 -14.43 -10.62 -6.23
C TYR A 156 -14.11 -10.91 -4.77
N GLY A 157 -14.30 -12.17 -4.39
CA GLY A 157 -13.69 -12.78 -3.22
C GLY A 157 -12.54 -13.70 -3.64
N TYR A 158 -11.60 -13.96 -2.73
CA TYR A 158 -10.51 -14.90 -2.99
C TYR A 158 -10.76 -16.17 -2.18
N LEU A 159 -10.83 -17.31 -2.88
CA LEU A 159 -10.90 -18.63 -2.26
C LEU A 159 -9.48 -19.20 -2.16
N ASP A 160 -9.10 -19.66 -0.98
CA ASP A 160 -7.87 -20.42 -0.80
C ASP A 160 -8.12 -21.89 -1.19
N LEU A 161 -7.47 -22.36 -2.26
CA LEU A 161 -7.64 -23.72 -2.73
C LEU A 161 -7.07 -24.76 -1.76
N ALA A 162 -6.01 -24.42 -1.01
CA ALA A 162 -5.46 -25.33 -0.01
C ALA A 162 -6.40 -25.48 1.20
N VAL A 163 -7.11 -24.41 1.56
CA VAL A 163 -8.19 -24.50 2.55
C VAL A 163 -9.27 -25.46 2.06
N LEU A 164 -9.78 -25.28 0.83
CA LEU A 164 -10.82 -26.17 0.28
C LEU A 164 -10.38 -27.64 0.27
N ALA A 165 -9.14 -27.91 -0.11
CA ALA A 165 -8.57 -29.26 -0.11
C ALA A 165 -8.44 -29.88 1.29
N ARG A 166 -8.36 -29.04 2.33
CA ARG A 166 -8.25 -29.44 3.74
C ARG A 166 -9.58 -29.51 4.47
N LEU A 167 -10.67 -29.00 3.90
CA LEU A 167 -11.98 -29.16 4.53
C LEU A 167 -12.41 -30.63 4.45
N THR A 168 -13.00 -31.12 5.52
CA THR A 168 -13.46 -32.50 5.67
C THR A 168 -14.94 -32.66 5.30
N THR A 169 -15.73 -31.61 5.48
CA THR A 169 -17.19 -31.65 5.35
C THR A 169 -17.67 -30.92 4.09
N LYS A 170 -18.66 -31.49 3.38
CA LYS A 170 -19.35 -30.82 2.26
C LYS A 170 -19.87 -29.44 2.72
N GLY A 171 -20.52 -29.40 3.89
CA GLY A 171 -21.04 -28.19 4.48
C GLY A 171 -19.96 -27.14 4.76
N GLY A 172 -18.79 -27.53 5.25
CA GLY A 172 -17.65 -26.62 5.48
C GLY A 172 -17.18 -25.94 4.21
N ALA A 173 -16.97 -26.71 3.13
CA ALA A 173 -16.53 -26.18 1.85
C ALA A 173 -17.54 -25.22 1.21
N LEU A 174 -18.83 -25.59 1.24
CA LEU A 174 -19.90 -24.75 0.68
C LEU A 174 -20.17 -23.50 1.53
N LEU A 175 -20.14 -23.61 2.86
CA LEU A 175 -20.29 -22.47 3.75
C LEU A 175 -19.12 -21.50 3.62
N TYR A 176 -17.88 -22.00 3.58
CA TYR A 176 -16.69 -21.18 3.35
C TYR A 176 -16.82 -20.36 2.06
N ARG A 177 -17.20 -21.03 0.95
CA ARG A 177 -17.47 -20.39 -0.34
C ARG A 177 -18.54 -19.30 -0.22
N HIS A 178 -19.67 -19.61 0.42
CA HIS A 178 -20.78 -18.68 0.58
C HIS A 178 -20.37 -17.44 1.39
N LEU A 179 -19.67 -17.62 2.52
CA LEU A 179 -19.20 -16.53 3.35
C LEU A 179 -18.21 -15.62 2.62
N VAL A 180 -17.27 -16.19 1.85
CA VAL A 180 -16.38 -15.40 0.98
C VAL A 180 -17.19 -14.62 -0.07
N GLY A 181 -18.24 -15.22 -0.62
CA GLY A 181 -19.17 -14.56 -1.53
C GLY A 181 -19.90 -13.37 -0.91
N ARG A 182 -20.41 -13.52 0.31
CA ARG A 182 -21.06 -12.44 1.08
C ARG A 182 -20.10 -11.29 1.38
N LEU A 183 -18.91 -11.61 1.92
CA LEU A 183 -17.86 -10.61 2.17
C LEU A 183 -17.47 -9.85 0.90
N ALA A 184 -17.44 -10.52 -0.26
CA ALA A 184 -17.16 -9.89 -1.55
C ALA A 184 -18.30 -8.97 -2.01
N ALA A 185 -19.56 -9.43 -1.92
CA ALA A 185 -20.76 -8.68 -2.29
C ALA A 185 -20.87 -7.39 -1.46
N ASP A 186 -20.67 -7.50 -0.16
CA ASP A 186 -20.80 -6.41 0.81
C ASP A 186 -19.53 -5.56 0.91
N ARG A 187 -18.51 -5.89 0.10
CA ARG A 187 -17.23 -5.17 0.02
C ARG A 187 -16.52 -5.06 1.36
N VAL A 188 -16.67 -6.08 2.21
CA VAL A 188 -16.01 -6.13 3.51
C VAL A 188 -14.51 -6.22 3.28
N ARG A 189 -13.75 -5.37 3.98
CA ARG A 189 -12.29 -5.29 3.90
C ARG A 189 -11.72 -5.30 5.31
N PHE A 190 -10.51 -5.82 5.42
CA PHE A 190 -9.80 -5.80 6.69
C PHE A 190 -9.56 -4.35 7.10
N LEU A 191 -9.97 -4.03 8.31
CA LEU A 191 -9.70 -2.79 9.02
C LEU A 191 -9.34 -3.22 10.46
N PRO A 192 -8.24 -2.70 11.03
CA PRO A 192 -7.93 -2.92 12.43
C PRO A 192 -9.11 -2.54 13.32
N ASP A 193 -9.39 -3.36 14.33
CA ASP A 193 -10.45 -3.16 15.34
C ASP A 193 -11.89 -3.04 14.78
N ALA A 194 -12.10 -3.37 13.50
CA ALA A 194 -13.44 -3.33 12.93
C ALA A 194 -14.36 -4.38 13.57
N PRO A 195 -15.62 -4.03 13.82
CA PRO A 195 -16.60 -4.99 14.31
C PRO A 195 -16.77 -6.14 13.32
N ALA A 196 -17.20 -7.29 13.82
CA ALA A 196 -17.52 -8.43 12.97
C ALA A 196 -18.63 -8.04 11.97
N HIS A 197 -18.47 -8.45 10.72
CA HIS A 197 -19.52 -8.32 9.73
C HIS A 197 -20.57 -9.40 9.98
N VAL A 198 -21.81 -8.99 10.22
CA VAL A 198 -22.91 -9.91 10.52
C VAL A 198 -23.72 -10.20 9.26
N ALA A 199 -23.77 -11.46 8.86
CA ALA A 199 -24.62 -11.95 7.78
C ALA A 199 -25.70 -12.88 8.34
N THR A 200 -26.97 -12.49 8.21
CA THR A 200 -28.11 -13.30 8.67
C THR A 200 -28.65 -14.15 7.54
N ILE A 201 -28.69 -15.47 7.74
CA ILE A 201 -29.14 -16.45 6.73
C ILE A 201 -30.35 -17.21 7.28
N PRO A 202 -31.51 -17.21 6.58
CA PRO A 202 -32.67 -18.00 6.96
C PRO A 202 -32.36 -19.50 7.05
N VAL A 203 -33.01 -20.24 7.96
CA VAL A 203 -32.76 -21.67 8.18
C VAL A 203 -32.98 -22.51 6.91
N ALA A 204 -33.97 -22.15 6.09
CA ALA A 204 -34.22 -22.82 4.82
C ALA A 204 -33.05 -22.62 3.84
N GLU A 205 -32.62 -21.37 3.65
CA GLU A 205 -31.48 -21.04 2.79
C GLU A 205 -30.18 -21.68 3.30
N LEU A 206 -29.96 -21.69 4.61
CA LEU A 206 -28.78 -22.32 5.22
C LEU A 206 -28.78 -23.84 5.01
N GLY A 207 -29.94 -24.49 5.06
CA GLY A 207 -30.10 -25.90 4.72
C GLY A 207 -29.64 -26.20 3.30
N GLU A 208 -30.06 -25.39 2.33
CA GLU A 208 -29.63 -25.49 0.94
C GLU A 208 -28.12 -25.26 0.78
N ILE A 209 -27.59 -24.19 1.40
CA ILE A 209 -26.15 -23.85 1.34
C ILE A 209 -25.29 -24.99 1.85
N LEU A 210 -25.68 -25.61 2.97
CA LEU A 210 -24.93 -26.72 3.58
C LEU A 210 -25.16 -28.05 2.85
N GLY A 211 -26.04 -28.09 1.85
CA GLY A 211 -26.40 -29.29 1.10
C GLY A 211 -27.18 -30.30 1.93
N MET A 212 -27.92 -29.85 2.95
CA MET A 212 -28.84 -30.68 3.72
C MET A 212 -30.08 -30.97 2.86
N PRO A 213 -30.57 -32.22 2.77
CA PRO A 213 -31.83 -32.51 2.09
C PRO A 213 -33.02 -31.90 2.84
N ALA A 214 -34.06 -31.51 2.10
CA ALA A 214 -35.32 -31.04 2.68
C ALA A 214 -36.04 -32.18 3.43
N PRO A 215 -36.84 -31.88 4.47
CA PRO A 215 -37.14 -30.56 5.03
C PRO A 215 -36.04 -30.02 5.96
N HIS A 216 -35.78 -28.71 5.88
CA HIS A 216 -34.75 -28.05 6.70
C HIS A 216 -35.30 -27.72 8.09
N ARG A 217 -34.74 -28.36 9.12
CA ARG A 217 -35.09 -28.13 10.53
C ARG A 217 -33.83 -27.76 11.31
N MET A 218 -33.90 -26.75 12.18
CA MET A 218 -32.72 -26.19 12.83
C MET A 218 -31.94 -27.21 13.69
N GLY A 219 -32.63 -28.08 14.44
CA GLY A 219 -31.98 -29.08 15.29
C GLY A 219 -31.03 -30.01 14.51
N PRO A 220 -31.55 -30.76 13.50
CA PRO A 220 -30.71 -31.59 12.62
C PRO A 220 -29.68 -30.78 11.83
N LEU A 221 -30.06 -29.61 11.30
CA LEU A 221 -29.16 -28.71 10.56
C LEU A 221 -27.94 -28.34 11.43
N ARG A 222 -28.18 -27.94 12.67
CA ARG A 222 -27.15 -27.58 13.64
C ARG A 222 -26.20 -28.72 13.93
N ALA A 223 -26.74 -29.85 14.36
CA ALA A 223 -25.96 -30.96 14.89
C ALA A 223 -25.15 -31.66 13.79
N ARG A 224 -25.72 -31.84 12.60
CA ARG A 224 -25.14 -32.68 11.54
C ARG A 224 -24.38 -31.90 10.48
N TYR A 225 -24.69 -30.62 10.28
CA TYR A 225 -24.13 -29.84 9.17
C TYR A 225 -23.40 -28.59 9.65
N LEU A 226 -24.08 -27.70 10.38
CA LEU A 226 -23.53 -26.40 10.75
C LEU A 226 -22.37 -26.52 11.75
N LYS A 227 -22.52 -27.25 12.85
CA LYS A 227 -21.46 -27.39 13.87
C LYS A 227 -20.20 -28.06 13.28
N PRO A 228 -20.30 -29.16 12.50
CA PRO A 228 -19.14 -29.70 11.81
C PRO A 228 -18.51 -28.71 10.82
N ALA A 229 -19.32 -28.01 10.02
CA ALA A 229 -18.83 -27.01 9.06
C ALA A 229 -18.07 -25.85 9.73
N LEU A 230 -18.56 -25.34 10.85
CA LEU A 230 -17.90 -24.29 11.63
C LEU A 230 -16.59 -24.77 12.25
N ALA A 231 -16.55 -26.00 12.76
CA ALA A 231 -15.32 -26.60 13.29
C ALA A 231 -14.26 -26.76 12.18
N ASP A 232 -14.67 -27.20 11.00
CA ASP A 232 -13.83 -27.36 9.80
C ASP A 232 -13.25 -26.01 9.35
N ILE A 233 -14.10 -24.97 9.30
CA ILE A 233 -13.70 -23.59 8.99
C ILE A 233 -12.70 -23.07 10.03
N ALA A 234 -13.00 -23.22 11.33
CA ALA A 234 -12.13 -22.75 12.40
C ALA A 234 -10.75 -23.42 12.39
N ALA A 235 -10.67 -24.70 12.01
CA ALA A 235 -9.43 -25.45 11.95
C ALA A 235 -8.52 -25.07 10.77
N HIS A 236 -9.10 -24.60 9.65
CA HIS A 236 -8.37 -24.49 8.38
C HIS A 236 -8.38 -23.09 7.76
N VAL A 237 -9.39 -22.26 8.00
CA VAL A 237 -9.49 -20.92 7.43
C VAL A 237 -8.68 -19.93 8.27
N LYS A 238 -7.64 -19.34 7.66
CA LYS A 238 -6.79 -18.32 8.31
C LYS A 238 -7.22 -16.89 8.03
N ALA A 239 -7.97 -16.66 6.94
CA ALA A 239 -8.33 -15.32 6.48
C ALA A 239 -9.37 -14.62 7.35
N PHE A 240 -10.18 -15.37 8.11
CA PHE A 240 -11.21 -14.82 8.98
C PHE A 240 -11.64 -15.85 10.04
N THR A 241 -12.26 -15.35 11.11
CA THR A 241 -12.98 -16.18 12.09
C THR A 241 -14.49 -16.01 11.90
N VAL A 242 -15.25 -17.02 12.30
CA VAL A 242 -16.71 -17.05 12.19
C VAL A 242 -17.30 -17.52 13.51
N GLU A 243 -18.23 -16.74 14.02
CA GLU A 243 -19.12 -17.14 15.10
C GLU A 243 -20.55 -17.19 14.53
N ALA A 244 -21.36 -18.12 15.02
CA ALA A 244 -22.73 -18.31 14.56
C ALA A 244 -23.69 -18.28 15.75
N GLU A 245 -24.72 -17.44 15.64
CA GLU A 245 -25.77 -17.30 16.65
C GLU A 245 -27.14 -17.59 16.03
N GLU A 246 -27.98 -18.34 16.75
CA GLU A 246 -29.34 -18.63 16.30
C GLU A 246 -30.26 -17.45 16.56
N ALA A 247 -30.81 -16.86 15.50
CA ALA A 247 -31.82 -15.82 15.60
C ALA A 247 -33.21 -16.45 15.81
N LYS A 248 -33.81 -16.13 16.96
CA LYS A 248 -35.14 -16.59 17.36
C LYS A 248 -36.19 -15.53 17.07
N ASP A 249 -37.39 -15.97 16.68
CA ASP A 249 -38.57 -15.10 16.64
C ASP A 249 -39.12 -14.80 18.05
N GLY A 250 -40.10 -13.90 18.13
CA GLY A 250 -40.78 -13.57 19.40
C GLY A 250 -41.54 -14.75 20.04
N ARG A 251 -41.63 -15.91 19.36
CA ARG A 251 -42.20 -17.16 19.87
C ARG A 251 -41.12 -18.21 20.18
N GLY A 252 -39.83 -17.83 20.13
CA GLY A 252 -38.67 -18.68 20.42
C GLY A 252 -38.28 -19.67 19.31
N ARG A 253 -38.87 -19.59 18.11
CA ARG A 253 -38.54 -20.44 16.96
C ARG A 253 -37.33 -19.89 16.22
N ASN A 254 -36.40 -20.77 15.86
CA ASN A 254 -35.23 -20.40 15.07
C ASN A 254 -35.63 -20.12 13.62
N LEU A 255 -35.56 -18.85 13.20
CA LEU A 255 -35.86 -18.42 11.84
C LEU A 255 -34.61 -18.29 10.97
N ALA A 256 -33.49 -17.90 11.58
CA ALA A 256 -32.24 -17.64 10.88
C ALA A 256 -31.03 -17.92 11.77
N VAL A 257 -29.85 -17.89 11.16
CA VAL A 257 -28.56 -17.92 11.84
C VAL A 257 -27.80 -16.67 11.44
N ALA A 258 -27.34 -15.90 12.43
CA ALA A 258 -26.46 -14.76 12.24
C ALA A 258 -25.00 -15.22 12.30
N PHE A 259 -24.26 -14.99 11.22
CA PHE A 259 -22.84 -15.27 11.13
C PHE A 259 -22.04 -14.00 11.37
N ALA A 260 -21.36 -13.89 12.51
CA ALA A 260 -20.43 -12.82 12.81
C ALA A 260 -19.05 -13.20 12.24
N VAL A 261 -18.65 -12.57 11.14
CA VAL A 261 -17.39 -12.83 10.44
C VAL A 261 -16.39 -11.71 10.73
N ARG A 262 -15.28 -12.05 11.39
CA ARG A 262 -14.18 -11.11 11.65
C ARG A 262 -13.00 -11.43 10.75
N LEU A 263 -12.64 -10.48 9.88
CA LEU A 263 -11.47 -10.62 9.00
C LEU A 263 -10.18 -10.58 9.83
N ARG A 264 -9.27 -11.51 9.55
CA ARG A 264 -7.92 -11.48 10.11
C ARG A 264 -6.99 -10.64 9.25
N PRO A 265 -5.86 -10.18 9.81
CA PRO A 265 -4.86 -9.47 9.02
C PRO A 265 -4.41 -10.32 7.82
N PRO A 266 -4.19 -9.73 6.64
CA PRO A 266 -3.90 -10.48 5.43
C PRO A 266 -2.51 -11.13 5.48
N GLU A 267 -2.38 -12.32 4.91
CA GLU A 267 -1.10 -13.03 4.81
C GLU A 267 -0.20 -12.43 3.73
N MET A 268 1.10 -12.32 4.00
CA MET A 268 2.12 -11.75 3.10
C MET A 268 2.06 -12.29 1.67
N ARG A 269 1.83 -13.60 1.53
CA ARG A 269 1.78 -14.31 0.24
C ARG A 269 0.57 -13.90 -0.60
N THR A 270 -0.54 -13.56 0.06
CA THR A 270 -1.79 -13.19 -0.61
C THR A 270 -1.90 -11.68 -0.85
N THR A 271 -1.09 -10.87 -0.17
CA THR A 271 -1.15 -9.41 -0.35
C THR A 271 -0.49 -9.00 -1.66
N ALA A 272 -1.28 -8.32 -2.50
CA ALA A 272 -0.78 -7.70 -3.72
C ALA A 272 0.19 -6.56 -3.39
N ALA A 273 1.32 -6.50 -4.09
CA ALA A 273 2.20 -5.34 -4.06
C ALA A 273 1.58 -4.21 -4.89
N ARG A 274 1.42 -3.03 -4.32
CA ARG A 274 1.11 -1.82 -5.09
C ARG A 274 2.36 -1.30 -5.77
N LEU A 275 2.19 -0.53 -6.84
CA LEU A 275 3.26 0.30 -7.37
C LEU A 275 3.44 1.48 -6.40
N VAL A 276 4.46 1.39 -5.55
CA VAL A 276 4.97 2.50 -4.75
C VAL A 276 6.21 3.01 -5.45
N ASP A 277 6.35 4.33 -5.56
CA ASP A 277 7.51 4.93 -6.19
C ASP A 277 8.80 4.56 -5.44
N LYS A 278 9.88 4.30 -6.19
CA LYS A 278 11.17 3.88 -5.64
C LYS A 278 11.73 4.93 -4.67
N GLU A 279 11.46 6.21 -4.93
CA GLU A 279 11.86 7.32 -4.08
C GLU A 279 11.22 7.26 -2.68
N SER A 280 9.96 6.82 -2.59
CA SER A 280 9.22 6.69 -1.32
C SER A 280 9.81 5.62 -0.39
N LEU A 281 10.64 4.72 -0.92
CA LEU A 281 11.34 3.66 -0.17
C LEU A 281 12.87 3.82 -0.21
N SER A 282 13.37 4.96 -0.67
CA SER A 282 14.80 5.29 -0.71
C SER A 282 15.48 5.13 0.65
N PHE A 283 14.76 5.39 1.76
CA PHE A 283 15.26 5.22 3.12
C PHE A 283 15.73 3.80 3.43
N LEU A 284 15.14 2.76 2.83
CA LEU A 284 15.59 1.38 3.06
C LEU A 284 16.97 1.13 2.47
N TYR A 285 17.22 1.68 1.28
CA TYR A 285 18.52 1.60 0.63
C TYR A 285 19.57 2.46 1.36
N ALA A 286 19.15 3.57 1.96
CA ALA A 286 20.02 4.43 2.76
C ALA A 286 20.38 3.82 4.13
N HIS A 287 19.55 2.92 4.67
CA HIS A 287 19.70 2.38 6.03
C HIS A 287 19.68 0.83 6.08
N PRO A 288 20.70 0.15 5.50
CA PRO A 288 20.80 -1.31 5.54
C PRO A 288 21.09 -1.84 6.96
N ASP A 289 20.66 -3.06 7.25
CA ASP A 289 21.00 -3.82 8.46
C ASP A 289 21.93 -5.00 8.10
N ALA A 290 22.35 -5.78 9.10
CA ALA A 290 23.03 -7.05 8.88
C ALA A 290 22.15 -7.99 8.03
N ALA A 291 22.79 -8.81 7.19
CA ALA A 291 22.10 -9.66 6.23
C ALA A 291 20.97 -10.54 6.81
N PRO A 292 21.11 -11.14 8.01
CA PRO A 292 20.03 -11.93 8.63
C PRO A 292 18.78 -11.12 9.00
N PHE A 293 18.89 -9.80 9.18
CA PHE A 293 17.81 -8.91 9.62
C PHE A 293 17.33 -7.94 8.54
N GLN A 294 17.96 -7.98 7.36
CA GLN A 294 17.70 -7.04 6.27
C GLN A 294 16.31 -7.30 5.66
N LEU A 295 15.46 -6.28 5.69
CA LEU A 295 14.15 -6.31 5.02
C LEU A 295 14.27 -5.91 3.54
N LYS A 296 13.45 -6.53 2.70
CA LYS A 296 13.27 -6.14 1.30
C LYS A 296 12.27 -5.00 1.16
N ALA A 297 12.50 -4.11 0.20
CA ALA A 297 11.56 -3.03 -0.11
C ALA A 297 10.17 -3.57 -0.48
N GLU A 298 10.11 -4.65 -1.25
CA GLU A 298 8.86 -5.33 -1.65
C GLU A 298 7.99 -5.75 -0.47
N THR A 299 8.59 -6.14 0.65
CA THR A 299 7.87 -6.52 1.87
C THR A 299 7.11 -5.33 2.45
N LEU A 300 7.75 -4.15 2.50
CA LEU A 300 7.11 -2.92 2.97
C LEU A 300 6.07 -2.37 1.98
N VAL A 301 6.30 -2.52 0.67
CA VAL A 301 5.29 -2.21 -0.35
C VAL A 301 4.03 -3.06 -0.16
N LYS A 302 4.21 -4.37 0.03
CA LYS A 302 3.11 -5.28 0.34
C LYS A 302 2.44 -4.89 1.65
N LEU A 303 3.21 -4.53 2.68
CA LEU A 303 2.66 -4.15 3.97
C LEU A 303 1.76 -2.92 3.85
N GLY A 304 2.20 -1.89 3.11
CA GLY A 304 1.40 -0.69 2.86
C GLY A 304 0.13 -0.96 2.09
N SER A 305 0.12 -2.04 1.30
CA SER A 305 -1.06 -2.50 0.57
C SER A 305 -2.03 -3.31 1.43
N ALA A 306 -1.50 -4.00 2.45
CA ALA A 306 -2.24 -4.82 3.41
C ALA A 306 -2.93 -3.99 4.50
N LEU A 307 -2.26 -2.95 4.98
CA LEU A 307 -2.74 -2.14 6.10
C LEU A 307 -3.41 -0.86 5.61
N PRO A 308 -4.57 -0.49 6.18
CA PRO A 308 -5.13 0.83 5.97
C PRO A 308 -4.26 1.88 6.67
N SER A 309 -4.25 3.10 6.12
CA SER A 309 -3.64 4.24 6.78
C SER A 309 -4.38 4.58 8.08
N ARG A 310 -3.63 4.85 9.13
CA ARG A 310 -4.16 5.39 10.40
C ARG A 310 -4.19 6.91 10.40
N ARG A 311 -3.44 7.55 9.49
CA ARG A 311 -3.34 9.02 9.37
C ARG A 311 -4.38 9.62 8.45
N VAL A 312 -4.93 8.83 7.52
CA VAL A 312 -6.00 9.29 6.63
C VAL A 312 -7.34 8.74 7.07
N THR A 313 -8.37 9.58 7.01
CA THR A 313 -9.75 9.23 7.32
C THR A 313 -10.20 8.02 6.50
N GLN A 314 -10.40 6.90 7.19
CA GLN A 314 -10.83 5.67 6.54
C GLN A 314 -12.30 5.74 6.12
N PRO A 315 -12.67 5.10 5.00
CA PRO A 315 -14.06 5.02 4.60
C PRO A 315 -14.84 4.19 5.62
N ARG A 316 -16.09 4.58 5.89
CA ARG A 316 -16.99 3.82 6.77
C ARG A 316 -17.17 2.37 6.27
N PRO A 317 -17.36 1.39 7.18
CA PRO A 317 -17.72 0.03 6.79
C PRO A 317 -18.90 0.02 5.80
N GLY A 318 -18.81 -0.80 4.74
CA GLY A 318 -19.80 -0.86 3.66
C GLY A 318 -19.69 0.23 2.59
N SER A 319 -18.79 1.21 2.75
CA SER A 319 -18.56 2.25 1.75
C SER A 319 -17.99 1.68 0.44
N ARG A 320 -18.34 2.33 -0.68
CA ARG A 320 -17.75 2.02 -1.99
C ARG A 320 -16.29 2.47 -2.12
N ARG A 321 -15.84 3.40 -1.26
CA ARG A 321 -14.47 3.91 -1.26
C ARG A 321 -13.54 2.83 -0.72
N ARG A 322 -12.39 2.63 -1.38
CA ARG A 322 -11.37 1.70 -0.90
C ARG A 322 -10.66 2.31 0.31
N PRO A 323 -10.30 1.49 1.33
CA PRO A 323 -9.39 1.94 2.38
C PRO A 323 -8.11 2.50 1.76
N GLU A 324 -7.69 3.64 2.29
CA GLU A 324 -6.44 4.25 1.86
C GLU A 324 -5.28 3.42 2.40
N ALA A 325 -4.30 3.14 1.55
CA ALA A 325 -3.12 2.36 1.98
C ALA A 325 -2.30 3.13 2.99
N ALA A 326 -1.57 2.41 3.85
CA ALA A 326 -0.63 3.03 4.76
C ALA A 326 0.42 3.86 3.98
N LEU A 327 0.69 5.05 4.51
CA LEU A 327 1.63 6.02 3.94
C LEU A 327 3.09 5.58 4.16
N ALA A 328 4.02 6.14 3.39
CA ALA A 328 5.45 5.86 3.54
C ALA A 328 5.95 6.17 4.96
N SER A 329 5.44 7.22 5.60
CA SER A 329 5.75 7.58 6.99
C SER A 329 5.29 6.53 8.00
N GLU A 330 4.15 5.86 7.75
CA GLU A 330 3.64 4.77 8.58
C GLU A 330 4.46 3.50 8.39
N LEU A 331 4.87 3.20 7.15
CA LEU A 331 5.81 2.10 6.86
C LEU A 331 7.16 2.30 7.55
N HIS A 332 7.65 3.55 7.60
CA HIS A 332 8.84 3.89 8.36
C HIS A 332 8.61 3.66 9.87
N GLY A 333 7.45 4.03 10.40
CA GLY A 333 7.04 3.73 11.78
C GLY A 333 7.10 2.23 12.10
N TRP A 334 6.54 1.38 11.23
CA TRP A 334 6.61 -0.07 11.39
C TRP A 334 8.04 -0.62 11.37
N ARG A 335 8.91 -0.09 10.50
CA ARG A 335 10.34 -0.44 10.53
C ARG A 335 11.00 -0.04 11.85
N ARG A 336 10.67 1.12 12.42
CA ARG A 336 11.25 1.54 13.70
C ARG A 336 10.80 0.63 14.85
N LEU A 337 9.53 0.23 14.88
CA LEU A 337 9.02 -0.78 15.83
C LEU A 337 9.74 -2.13 15.68
N TRP A 338 9.96 -2.57 14.44
CA TRP A 338 10.75 -3.77 14.15
C TRP A 338 12.17 -3.70 14.71
N LEU A 339 12.86 -2.57 14.54
CA LEU A 339 14.21 -2.40 15.08
C LEU A 339 14.22 -2.41 16.60
N ALA A 340 13.19 -1.85 17.25
CA ALA A 340 13.06 -1.91 18.70
C ALA A 340 12.81 -3.35 19.18
N ALA A 341 11.95 -4.12 18.50
CA ALA A 341 11.72 -5.52 18.80
C ALA A 341 12.99 -6.38 18.60
N LEU A 342 13.80 -6.08 17.58
CA LEU A 342 15.11 -6.72 17.38
C LEU A 342 16.12 -6.36 18.47
N ASP A 343 16.20 -5.08 18.87
CA ASP A 343 17.10 -4.66 19.96
C ASP A 343 16.70 -5.34 21.27
N GLU A 344 15.40 -5.38 21.58
CA GLU A 344 14.85 -6.13 22.70
C GLU A 344 15.24 -7.61 22.62
N ALA A 345 15.06 -8.27 21.47
CA ALA A 345 15.36 -9.68 21.30
C ALA A 345 16.85 -10.01 21.45
N LEU A 346 17.72 -9.15 20.94
CA LEU A 346 19.18 -9.34 20.98
C LEU A 346 19.79 -9.00 22.34
N THR A 347 19.20 -8.05 23.07
CA THR A 347 19.69 -7.63 24.39
C THR A 347 19.03 -8.39 25.55
N GLY A 348 17.90 -9.05 25.30
CA GLY A 348 17.07 -9.67 26.34
C GLY A 348 16.38 -8.65 27.27
N THR A 349 16.41 -7.36 26.94
CA THR A 349 15.81 -6.31 27.78
C THR A 349 14.36 -6.08 27.34
N ALA A 350 13.41 -6.64 28.09
CA ALA A 350 11.98 -6.50 27.80
C ALA A 350 11.53 -5.02 27.81
N LEU A 351 10.90 -4.57 26.72
CA LEU A 351 10.28 -3.24 26.64
C LEU A 351 8.83 -3.25 27.13
N THR A 352 8.16 -4.40 27.00
CA THR A 352 6.77 -4.65 27.39
C THR A 352 6.59 -6.12 27.82
N PRO A 353 5.49 -6.47 28.53
CA PRO A 353 5.18 -7.87 28.88
C PRO A 353 5.01 -8.80 27.65
N GLY A 354 4.71 -8.23 26.47
CA GLY A 354 4.67 -8.98 25.22
C GLY A 354 6.01 -9.63 24.83
N HIS A 355 7.13 -9.18 25.40
CA HIS A 355 8.43 -9.84 25.22
C HIS A 355 8.38 -11.35 25.56
N GLU A 356 7.75 -11.68 26.70
CA GLU A 356 7.70 -13.03 27.23
C GLU A 356 6.55 -13.87 26.67
N THR A 357 5.48 -13.22 26.20
CA THR A 357 4.23 -13.89 25.81
C THR A 357 3.99 -13.93 24.31
N ALA A 358 4.43 -12.92 23.54
CA ALA A 358 4.10 -12.81 22.12
C ALA A 358 4.96 -13.75 21.25
N ALA A 359 4.34 -14.34 20.22
CA ALA A 359 4.98 -15.31 19.33
C ALA A 359 6.11 -14.73 18.45
N THR A 360 6.14 -13.41 18.27
CA THR A 360 7.06 -12.69 17.36
C THR A 360 7.87 -11.62 18.11
N ARG A 361 8.22 -11.89 19.36
CA ARG A 361 9.03 -11.02 20.25
C ARG A 361 10.10 -11.85 20.97
N GLY A 362 11.12 -11.17 21.51
CA GLY A 362 12.21 -11.83 22.25
C GLY A 362 12.91 -12.93 21.45
N GLN A 363 13.29 -14.03 22.11
CA GLN A 363 13.97 -15.15 21.44
C GLN A 363 13.14 -15.77 20.31
N ARG A 364 11.82 -15.86 20.47
CA ARG A 364 10.92 -16.42 19.44
C ARG A 364 10.94 -15.61 18.14
N LEU A 365 11.24 -14.30 18.23
CA LEU A 365 11.45 -13.49 17.04
C LEU A 365 12.71 -13.92 16.28
N LEU A 366 13.81 -14.18 17.00
CA LEU A 366 15.06 -14.64 16.40
C LEU A 366 14.87 -16.03 15.77
N ASP A 367 14.19 -16.94 16.46
CA ASP A 367 13.86 -18.28 15.95
C ASP A 367 13.00 -18.19 14.68
N ALA A 368 12.04 -17.27 14.63
CA ALA A 368 11.23 -17.02 13.44
C ALA A 368 12.04 -16.46 12.27
N ILE A 369 13.02 -15.59 12.54
CA ILE A 369 13.93 -15.06 11.51
C ILE A 369 14.82 -16.17 10.95
N GLU A 370 15.34 -17.05 11.80
CA GLU A 370 16.16 -18.18 11.39
C GLU A 370 15.34 -19.17 10.54
N ARG A 371 14.12 -19.49 10.97
CA ARG A 371 13.25 -20.44 10.28
C ARG A 371 12.67 -19.91 8.97
N ASP A 372 12.15 -18.68 8.97
CA ASP A 372 11.31 -18.14 7.89
C ASP A 372 11.95 -16.97 7.12
N GLY A 373 13.05 -16.42 7.64
CA GLY A 373 13.70 -15.21 7.14
C GLY A 373 13.09 -13.91 7.68
N ALA A 374 13.88 -12.83 7.64
CA ALA A 374 13.51 -11.53 8.19
C ALA A 374 12.20 -10.96 7.64
N ASP A 375 11.94 -11.09 6.34
CA ASP A 375 10.73 -10.53 5.72
C ASP A 375 9.44 -11.16 6.25
N ARG A 376 9.41 -12.49 6.42
CA ARG A 376 8.24 -13.22 6.93
C ARG A 376 8.07 -12.99 8.42
N ALA A 377 9.17 -13.00 9.18
CA ALA A 377 9.15 -12.71 10.61
C ALA A 377 8.66 -11.27 10.88
N PHE A 378 9.15 -10.28 10.10
CA PHE A 378 8.69 -8.90 10.15
C PHE A 378 7.19 -8.79 9.83
N TRP A 379 6.71 -9.47 8.79
CA TRP A 379 5.27 -9.48 8.48
C TRP A 379 4.45 -10.03 9.64
N ALA A 380 4.84 -11.20 10.16
CA ALA A 380 4.15 -11.83 11.29
C ALA A 380 4.15 -10.92 12.53
N PHE A 381 5.29 -10.27 12.82
CA PHE A 381 5.42 -9.28 13.88
C PHE A 381 4.44 -8.13 13.71
N VAL A 382 4.40 -7.49 12.53
CA VAL A 382 3.49 -6.36 12.30
C VAL A 382 2.03 -6.80 12.39
N MET A 383 1.67 -7.98 11.87
CA MET A 383 0.29 -8.45 11.95
C MET A 383 -0.14 -8.78 13.38
N ALA A 384 0.76 -9.36 14.20
CA ALA A 384 0.51 -9.56 15.63
C ALA A 384 0.33 -8.23 16.37
N GLU A 385 1.15 -7.23 16.06
CA GLU A 385 1.07 -5.89 16.65
C GLU A 385 -0.17 -5.10 16.20
N VAL A 386 -0.71 -5.40 15.01
CA VAL A 386 -1.99 -4.84 14.55
C VAL A 386 -3.19 -5.52 15.21
N GLU A 387 -3.11 -6.83 15.49
CA GLU A 387 -4.17 -7.60 16.12
C GLU A 387 -4.22 -7.41 17.64
N THR A 388 -3.07 -7.29 18.29
CA THR A 388 -2.96 -7.06 19.73
C THR A 388 -1.82 -6.07 19.97
N PRO A 389 -2.10 -4.75 19.87
CA PRO A 389 -1.10 -3.71 20.05
C PRO A 389 -0.51 -3.74 21.47
N ASP A 390 0.82 -3.72 21.54
CA ASP A 390 1.60 -3.78 22.77
C ASP A 390 2.81 -2.84 22.64
N LEU A 391 3.77 -3.17 21.77
CA LEU A 391 4.96 -2.34 21.56
C LEU A 391 4.62 -0.99 20.94
N GLN A 392 3.67 -0.97 20.02
CA GLN A 392 3.20 0.23 19.36
C GLN A 392 2.60 1.22 20.36
N VAL A 393 1.83 0.74 21.34
CA VAL A 393 1.23 1.57 22.38
C VAL A 393 2.32 2.15 23.27
N ARG A 394 3.30 1.31 23.66
CA ARG A 394 4.44 1.74 24.50
C ARG A 394 5.33 2.77 23.80
N LEU A 395 5.52 2.63 22.49
CA LEU A 395 6.43 3.45 21.70
C LEU A 395 5.73 4.56 20.91
N ASP A 396 4.50 4.92 21.28
CA ASP A 396 3.84 6.08 20.70
C ASP A 396 4.56 7.38 21.13
N THR A 397 5.15 8.05 20.15
CA THR A 397 5.94 9.27 20.35
C THR A 397 5.10 10.48 20.77
N GLY A 398 3.77 10.41 20.69
CA GLY A 398 2.88 11.49 21.12
C GLY A 398 2.84 11.70 22.64
N ALA A 399 3.24 10.70 23.44
CA ALA A 399 3.04 10.70 24.89
C ALA A 399 4.26 11.14 25.71
N SER A 400 5.50 10.90 25.24
CA SER A 400 6.72 11.28 25.98
C SER A 400 8.01 11.23 25.15
N ILE A 401 9.12 11.72 25.72
CA ILE A 401 10.47 11.69 25.12
C ILE A 401 11.09 10.27 25.15
N GLU A 402 10.66 9.41 26.07
CA GLU A 402 11.26 8.10 26.28
C GLU A 402 11.15 7.17 25.05
N PRO A 403 9.98 7.03 24.38
CA PRO A 403 9.86 6.33 23.10
C PRO A 403 10.88 6.78 22.05
N ILE A 404 11.13 8.09 21.96
CA ILE A 404 12.10 8.65 21.01
C ILE A 404 13.51 8.13 21.32
N ARG A 405 13.89 8.08 22.60
CA ARG A 405 15.19 7.54 23.05
C ARG A 405 15.32 6.06 22.76
N VAL A 406 14.28 5.27 23.05
CA VAL A 406 14.26 3.82 22.77
C VAL A 406 14.42 3.55 21.27
N LEU A 407 13.65 4.25 20.43
CA LEU A 407 13.75 4.12 18.98
C LEU A 407 15.11 4.60 18.43
N ALA A 408 15.71 5.64 19.02
CA ALA A 408 17.04 6.09 18.65
C ALA A 408 18.13 5.08 19.04
N LYS A 409 18.03 4.46 20.22
CA LYS A 409 18.92 3.38 20.67
C LYS A 409 18.86 2.19 19.71
N ALA A 410 17.65 1.76 19.33
CA ALA A 410 17.45 0.66 18.38
C ALA A 410 18.07 0.95 16.99
N GLU A 411 17.94 2.19 16.50
CA GLU A 411 18.57 2.61 15.24
C GLU A 411 20.11 2.67 15.36
N ALA A 412 20.66 3.10 16.50
CA ALA A 412 22.09 3.05 16.75
C ALA A 412 22.61 1.60 16.80
N ALA A 413 21.88 0.69 17.46
CA ALA A 413 22.18 -0.73 17.50
C ALA A 413 22.21 -1.34 16.10
N ARG A 414 21.25 -0.99 15.22
CA ARG A 414 21.27 -1.35 13.80
C ARG A 414 22.57 -0.93 13.10
N VAL A 415 22.99 0.33 13.28
CA VAL A 415 24.24 0.82 12.67
C VAL A 415 25.43 -0.02 13.11
N LEU A 416 25.50 -0.37 14.40
CA LEU A 416 26.57 -1.20 14.94
C LEU A 416 26.55 -2.61 14.33
N ARG A 417 25.38 -3.27 14.27
CA ARG A 417 25.21 -4.59 13.63
C ARG A 417 25.65 -4.57 12.17
N PHE A 418 25.21 -3.58 11.40
CA PHE A 418 25.60 -3.46 9.99
C PHE A 418 27.11 -3.27 9.83
N ARG A 419 27.74 -2.43 10.67
CA ARG A 419 29.20 -2.22 10.66
C ARG A 419 29.96 -3.50 11.02
N ALA A 420 29.52 -4.23 12.04
CA ALA A 420 30.11 -5.51 12.44
C ALA A 420 30.02 -6.53 11.31
N ALA A 421 28.82 -6.77 10.75
CA ALA A 421 28.63 -7.70 9.64
C ALA A 421 29.48 -7.33 8.40
N ARG A 422 29.64 -6.04 8.12
CA ARG A 422 30.52 -5.57 7.04
C ARG A 422 31.99 -5.84 7.34
N ALA A 423 32.41 -5.67 8.59
CA ALA A 423 33.77 -5.99 9.02
C ALA A 423 34.03 -7.50 8.91
N ASP A 424 33.08 -8.35 9.31
CA ASP A 424 33.16 -9.81 9.17
C ASP A 424 33.26 -10.25 7.72
N ARG A 425 32.42 -9.70 6.84
CA ARG A 425 32.54 -9.95 5.39
C ARG A 425 33.91 -9.56 4.85
N ARG A 426 34.47 -8.43 5.30
CA ARG A 426 35.83 -8.02 4.91
C ARG A 426 36.89 -8.99 5.42
N ARG A 427 36.75 -9.50 6.65
CA ARG A 427 37.63 -10.53 7.23
C ARG A 427 37.56 -11.82 6.44
N ALA A 428 36.36 -12.33 6.16
CA ALA A 428 36.14 -13.53 5.36
C ALA A 428 36.72 -13.39 3.94
N LEU A 429 36.52 -12.24 3.27
CA LEU A 429 37.10 -11.99 1.95
C LEU A 429 38.63 -11.94 1.98
N ARG A 430 39.24 -11.42 3.05
CA ARG A 430 40.71 -11.45 3.22
C ARG A 430 41.21 -12.87 3.45
N HIS A 431 40.51 -13.66 4.25
CA HIS A 431 40.85 -15.06 4.53
C HIS A 431 40.79 -15.90 3.25
N ALA A 432 39.68 -15.83 2.52
CA ALA A 432 39.52 -16.55 1.25
C ALA A 432 40.55 -16.14 0.18
N ARG A 433 40.98 -14.87 0.16
CA ARG A 433 42.12 -14.44 -0.69
C ARG A 433 43.45 -14.99 -0.21
N ALA A 434 43.69 -15.05 1.10
CA ALA A 434 44.91 -15.63 1.66
C ALA A 434 44.99 -17.14 1.40
N GLU A 435 43.84 -17.83 1.37
CA GLU A 435 43.71 -19.26 1.04
C GLU A 435 43.74 -19.53 -0.48
N GLY A 436 43.80 -18.50 -1.33
CA GLY A 436 43.78 -18.65 -2.78
C GLY A 436 42.45 -19.11 -3.38
N THR A 437 41.36 -19.13 -2.60
CA THR A 437 40.01 -19.51 -3.08
C THR A 437 39.32 -18.39 -3.86
N MET A 438 39.84 -17.17 -3.79
CA MET A 438 39.43 -16.04 -4.63
C MET A 438 40.65 -15.34 -5.21
N GLU A 439 40.49 -14.82 -6.44
CA GLU A 439 41.53 -14.00 -7.05
C GLU A 439 41.90 -12.78 -6.18
N PRO A 440 43.19 -12.41 -6.18
CA PRO A 440 43.66 -11.21 -5.48
C PRO A 440 42.85 -10.01 -5.95
N ALA A 441 42.53 -9.09 -5.03
CA ALA A 441 41.83 -7.87 -5.40
C ALA A 441 42.64 -7.16 -6.48
N THR A 442 42.09 -7.05 -7.69
CA THR A 442 42.66 -6.14 -8.69
C THR A 442 42.74 -4.78 -8.02
N PRO A 443 43.96 -4.22 -7.85
CA PRO A 443 44.09 -2.91 -7.25
C PRO A 443 43.23 -1.99 -8.09
N LYS A 444 42.29 -1.28 -7.44
CA LYS A 444 41.54 -0.23 -8.13
C LYS A 444 42.61 0.73 -8.63
N THR A 445 42.88 0.70 -9.93
CA THR A 445 43.69 1.72 -10.56
C THR A 445 43.10 3.04 -10.11
N PRO A 446 43.90 3.93 -9.49
CA PRO A 446 43.43 5.27 -9.22
C PRO A 446 42.86 5.79 -10.54
N ARG A 447 41.67 6.35 -10.47
CA ARG A 447 40.95 6.88 -11.63
C ARG A 447 41.66 8.18 -12.03
N THR A 448 42.90 8.06 -12.48
CA THR A 448 43.80 9.14 -12.93
C THR A 448 43.92 9.19 -14.44
N ASP A 449 43.31 8.27 -15.17
CA ASP A 449 43.25 8.31 -16.63
C ASP A 449 41.83 8.67 -17.11
N SER A 450 41.39 9.89 -16.80
CA SER A 450 40.75 10.65 -17.87
C SER A 450 41.85 10.97 -18.87
N ARG A 451 42.18 10.01 -19.74
CA ARG A 451 42.91 10.31 -20.97
C ARG A 451 42.15 11.47 -21.63
N PRO A 452 42.81 12.60 -21.94
CA PRO A 452 42.16 13.62 -22.75
C PRO A 452 41.67 12.91 -24.02
N MET A 453 40.37 12.96 -24.26
CA MET A 453 39.83 12.49 -25.52
C MET A 453 40.60 13.18 -26.63
N THR A 454 41.15 12.40 -27.56
CA THR A 454 41.69 12.93 -28.81
C THR A 454 40.61 13.79 -29.43
N ALA A 455 40.90 15.07 -29.58
CA ALA A 455 39.97 16.04 -30.12
C ALA A 455 39.44 15.52 -31.47
N PRO A 456 38.11 15.47 -31.69
CA PRO A 456 37.57 15.24 -33.02
C PRO A 456 38.07 16.32 -33.97
N ALA A 457 38.33 15.93 -35.23
CA ALA A 457 38.81 16.80 -36.29
C ALA A 457 38.00 18.12 -36.38
N PRO A 458 38.63 19.24 -36.73
CA PRO A 458 38.05 20.57 -36.62
C PRO A 458 36.85 20.71 -37.55
N THR A 459 35.65 20.65 -36.98
CA THR A 459 34.45 21.26 -37.55
C THR A 459 34.57 22.77 -37.34
N GLU A 460 34.32 23.57 -38.38
CA GLU A 460 34.38 25.03 -38.35
C GLU A 460 33.75 25.59 -37.08
N ALA A 461 34.58 26.29 -36.29
CA ALA A 461 34.23 26.83 -34.99
C ALA A 461 33.18 27.93 -35.14
N VAL A 462 31.98 27.66 -34.64
CA VAL A 462 31.11 28.73 -34.15
C VAL A 462 31.87 29.40 -32.99
N PRO A 463 32.08 30.73 -33.00
CA PRO A 463 32.82 31.41 -31.95
C PRO A 463 32.17 31.09 -30.58
N PRO A 464 32.94 30.64 -29.59
CA PRO A 464 32.41 30.40 -28.26
C PRO A 464 31.83 31.71 -27.73
N ALA A 465 30.58 31.66 -27.29
CA ALA A 465 30.00 32.76 -26.52
C ALA A 465 30.98 33.10 -25.38
N PRO A 466 31.25 34.39 -25.13
CA PRO A 466 32.19 34.81 -24.10
C PRO A 466 31.81 34.12 -22.78
N VAL A 467 32.76 33.37 -22.21
CA VAL A 467 32.61 32.77 -20.89
C VAL A 467 32.24 33.91 -19.96
N PRO A 468 31.07 33.86 -19.28
CA PRO A 468 30.69 34.91 -18.35
C PRO A 468 31.80 35.01 -17.32
N VAL A 469 32.40 36.21 -17.22
CA VAL A 469 33.41 36.53 -16.22
C VAL A 469 32.80 36.18 -14.87
N MET A 470 33.24 35.07 -14.26
CA MET A 470 32.81 34.72 -12.91
C MET A 470 33.28 35.84 -12.00
N ALA A 471 32.35 36.50 -11.33
CA ALA A 471 32.68 37.50 -10.33
C ALA A 471 33.65 36.87 -9.32
N GLU A 472 34.80 37.50 -9.11
CA GLU A 472 35.75 37.00 -8.12
C GLU A 472 35.07 36.95 -6.75
N PRO A 473 35.13 35.82 -6.03
CA PRO A 473 34.49 35.69 -4.74
C PRO A 473 35.10 36.71 -3.78
N ASP A 474 34.24 37.42 -3.06
CA ASP A 474 34.66 38.41 -2.06
C ASP A 474 35.40 37.69 -0.92
N ALA A 475 36.73 37.67 -1.02
CA ALA A 475 37.60 36.95 -0.11
C ALA A 475 37.43 37.41 1.36
N ALA A 476 37.08 38.68 1.58
CA ALA A 476 36.83 39.21 2.91
C ALA A 476 35.55 38.62 3.53
N LEU A 477 34.49 38.47 2.72
CA LEU A 477 33.23 37.85 3.15
C LEU A 477 33.40 36.35 3.45
N VAL A 478 34.17 35.64 2.62
CA VAL A 478 34.50 34.22 2.86
C VAL A 478 35.30 34.07 4.14
N ALA A 479 36.29 34.95 4.38
CA ALA A 479 37.09 34.95 5.61
C ALA A 479 36.22 35.21 6.86
N LEU A 480 35.31 36.18 6.80
CA LEU A 480 34.37 36.51 7.89
C LEU A 480 33.51 35.29 8.27
N LEU A 481 32.93 34.63 7.28
CA LEU A 481 32.03 33.48 7.47
C LEU A 481 32.75 32.16 7.76
N SER A 482 34.08 32.10 7.63
CA SER A 482 34.86 30.90 7.92
C SER A 482 35.33 30.82 9.38
N THR A 483 35.02 31.84 10.19
CA THR A 483 35.38 31.87 11.62
C THR A 483 34.55 30.90 12.46
N ASP A 484 35.11 30.42 13.59
CA ASP A 484 34.35 29.57 14.51
C ASP A 484 33.20 30.33 15.19
N ALA A 485 33.31 31.65 15.34
CA ALA A 485 32.23 32.53 15.81
C ALA A 485 31.05 32.53 14.82
N ALA A 486 31.30 32.75 13.52
CA ALA A 486 30.28 32.67 12.48
C ALA A 486 29.60 31.29 12.46
N ARG A 487 30.38 30.22 12.69
CA ARG A 487 29.86 28.85 12.76
C ARG A 487 28.91 28.64 13.94
N ALA A 488 29.29 29.11 15.12
CA ALA A 488 28.46 29.02 16.32
C ALA A 488 27.15 29.82 16.15
N GLU A 489 27.24 31.04 15.63
CA GLU A 489 26.07 31.86 15.29
C GLU A 489 25.18 31.18 14.25
N ALA A 490 25.75 30.61 13.18
CA ALA A 490 24.98 29.90 12.16
C ALA A 490 24.26 28.67 12.72
N GLN A 491 24.86 27.91 13.64
CA GLN A 491 24.18 26.82 14.34
C GLN A 491 23.05 27.32 15.26
N ALA A 492 23.26 28.42 15.98
CA ALA A 492 22.25 29.01 16.83
C ALA A 492 21.06 29.55 16.01
N LEU A 493 21.35 30.28 14.93
CA LEU A 493 20.34 30.78 13.98
C LEU A 493 19.62 29.63 13.26
N TRP A 494 20.32 28.54 12.92
CA TRP A 494 19.70 27.34 12.38
C TRP A 494 18.64 26.79 13.34
N ARG A 495 18.98 26.63 14.63
CA ARG A 495 18.03 26.19 15.66
C ARG A 495 16.91 27.19 15.86
N TYR A 496 17.20 28.50 15.77
CA TYR A 496 16.20 29.57 15.88
C TYR A 496 15.08 29.42 14.84
N TRP A 497 15.43 28.97 13.63
CA TRP A 497 14.48 28.69 12.56
C TRP A 497 13.72 27.36 12.68
N GLN A 498 14.00 26.50 13.66
CA GLN A 498 13.48 25.12 13.69
C GLN A 498 11.94 25.05 13.73
N HIS A 499 11.31 25.81 14.62
CA HIS A 499 9.85 25.85 14.69
C HIS A 499 9.19 26.38 13.41
N ALA A 500 9.85 27.31 12.72
CA ALA A 500 9.40 27.85 11.44
C ALA A 500 9.61 26.88 10.27
N VAL A 501 10.51 25.92 10.38
CA VAL A 501 10.60 24.82 9.40
C VAL A 501 9.56 23.75 9.67
N ASP A 502 9.36 23.39 10.94
CA ASP A 502 8.37 22.37 11.32
C ASP A 502 6.93 22.84 11.09
N PHE A 503 6.66 24.14 11.28
CA PHE A 503 5.34 24.74 11.06
C PHE A 503 5.42 26.10 10.34
N PRO A 504 5.76 26.11 9.03
CA PRO A 504 6.01 27.33 8.26
C PRO A 504 4.88 28.34 8.32
N ARG A 505 3.65 27.89 8.14
CA ARG A 505 2.45 28.74 8.15
C ARG A 505 2.19 29.47 9.47
N ARG A 506 2.67 28.92 10.59
CA ARG A 506 2.43 29.49 11.93
C ARG A 506 3.58 30.37 12.38
N HIS A 507 4.81 29.94 12.15
CA HIS A 507 5.97 30.55 12.80
C HIS A 507 6.89 31.32 11.86
N ALA A 508 6.86 31.08 10.53
CA ALA A 508 7.83 31.70 9.63
C ALA A 508 7.79 33.23 9.65
N ALA A 509 6.61 33.85 9.60
CA ALA A 509 6.49 35.30 9.63
C ALA A 509 6.86 35.91 10.98
N GLU A 510 6.50 35.27 12.09
CA GLU A 510 6.85 35.72 13.44
C GLU A 510 8.37 35.67 13.66
N THR A 511 9.01 34.55 13.32
CA THR A 511 10.46 34.39 13.41
C THR A 511 11.19 35.39 12.49
N ALA A 512 10.69 35.57 11.27
CA ALA A 512 11.24 36.52 10.32
C ALA A 512 11.18 37.96 10.84
N ARG A 513 10.06 38.38 11.42
CA ARG A 513 9.89 39.72 12.01
C ARG A 513 10.86 39.97 13.13
N ARG A 514 10.98 39.04 14.09
CA ARG A 514 11.95 39.19 15.20
C ARG A 514 13.36 39.44 14.70
N LEU A 515 13.80 38.68 13.69
CA LEU A 515 15.11 38.87 13.05
C LEU A 515 15.26 40.23 12.36
N LEU A 516 14.20 40.74 11.74
CA LEU A 516 14.20 42.06 11.11
C LEU A 516 14.12 43.22 12.13
N ASP A 517 13.46 42.99 13.27
CA ASP A 517 13.22 43.98 14.33
C ASP A 517 14.43 44.15 15.29
N GLY A 518 15.57 43.54 14.97
CA GLY A 518 16.83 43.75 15.69
C GLY A 518 17.56 42.47 16.13
N ASP A 519 16.85 41.34 16.27
CA ASP A 519 17.45 40.09 16.77
C ASP A 519 18.63 39.64 15.90
N LEU A 520 18.60 39.90 14.58
CA LEU A 520 19.70 39.49 13.70
C LEU A 520 21.00 40.19 14.07
N ALA A 521 20.97 41.51 14.30
CA ALA A 521 22.16 42.28 14.65
C ALA A 521 22.60 42.06 16.10
N GLU A 522 21.63 41.92 17.01
CA GLU A 522 21.91 41.75 18.45
C GLU A 522 22.43 40.34 18.78
N ARG A 523 21.83 39.29 18.21
CA ARG A 523 22.09 37.90 18.59
C ARG A 523 23.01 37.16 17.62
N PHE A 524 23.12 37.65 16.38
CA PHE A 524 23.94 37.04 15.33
C PHE A 524 24.78 38.10 14.60
N PRO A 525 25.64 38.86 15.33
CA PRO A 525 26.34 40.02 14.79
C PRO A 525 27.26 39.67 13.61
N THR A 526 27.90 38.50 13.63
CA THR A 526 28.76 38.06 12.52
C THR A 526 27.95 37.77 11.26
N ILE A 527 26.78 37.13 11.41
CA ILE A 527 25.86 36.89 10.29
C ILE A 527 25.24 38.20 9.78
N ALA A 528 24.92 39.14 10.67
CA ALA A 528 24.41 40.45 10.30
C ALA A 528 25.44 41.25 9.48
N GLN A 529 26.70 41.28 9.92
CA GLN A 529 27.81 41.91 9.20
C GLN A 529 28.04 41.26 7.83
N ALA A 530 27.97 39.93 7.76
CA ALA A 530 28.06 39.21 6.49
C ALA A 530 26.90 39.56 5.54
N ASP A 531 25.68 39.72 6.07
CA ASP A 531 24.55 40.18 5.26
C ASP A 531 24.74 41.59 4.73
N ASP A 532 25.27 42.51 5.54
CA ASP A 532 25.60 43.88 5.10
C ASP A 532 26.61 43.87 3.96
N ALA A 533 27.67 43.05 4.06
CA ALA A 533 28.65 42.84 2.99
C ALA A 533 28.03 42.20 1.73
N MET A 534 27.00 41.36 1.87
CA MET A 534 26.25 40.82 0.74
C MET A 534 25.29 41.83 0.11
N GLY A 535 25.06 43.01 0.72
CA GLY A 535 24.09 44.02 0.28
C GLY A 535 22.67 43.79 0.81
N GLY A 536 22.54 43.11 1.95
CA GLY A 536 21.26 42.85 2.63
C GLY A 536 20.45 41.70 2.02
N GLU A 537 21.07 40.79 1.27
CA GLU A 537 20.37 39.71 0.54
C GLU A 537 19.65 38.72 1.46
N TYR A 538 20.22 38.41 2.63
CA TYR A 538 19.59 37.57 3.63
C TYR A 538 18.38 38.27 4.28
N ARG A 539 18.52 39.56 4.66
CA ARG A 539 17.38 40.34 5.16
C ARG A 539 16.28 40.49 4.11
N ARG A 540 16.60 40.60 2.82
CA ARG A 540 15.58 40.59 1.73
C ARG A 540 14.79 39.28 1.69
N ASN A 541 15.46 38.13 1.81
CA ASN A 541 14.81 36.83 1.87
C ASN A 541 13.88 36.71 3.08
N ILE A 542 14.37 37.10 4.26
CA ILE A 542 13.58 37.04 5.50
C ILE A 542 12.40 38.02 5.46
N LYS A 543 12.59 39.24 4.94
CA LYS A 543 11.51 40.21 4.74
C LYS A 543 10.39 39.64 3.87
N TRP A 544 10.74 38.93 2.82
CA TRP A 544 9.74 38.26 2.00
C TRP A 544 8.94 37.21 2.81
N LEU A 545 9.63 36.39 3.63
CA LEU A 545 8.95 35.43 4.51
C LEU A 545 8.01 36.14 5.50
N ALA A 546 8.47 37.23 6.13
CA ALA A 546 7.67 38.06 7.04
C ALA A 546 6.39 38.60 6.38
N GLU A 547 6.46 39.02 5.12
CA GLU A 547 5.33 39.59 4.39
C GLU A 547 4.33 38.54 3.88
N LYS A 548 4.82 37.37 3.42
CA LYS A 548 3.99 36.36 2.76
C LYS A 548 3.43 35.30 3.70
N PHE A 549 4.13 34.97 4.77
CA PHE A 549 3.64 34.06 5.81
C PHE A 549 2.82 34.76 6.89
N ASP A 550 2.60 36.08 6.76
CA ASP A 550 1.81 36.82 7.70
C ASP A 550 0.35 36.33 7.74
N MET A 551 -0.13 36.02 8.93
CA MET A 551 -1.52 35.69 9.18
C MET A 551 -2.35 36.98 9.24
N PRO A 552 -3.56 37.02 8.66
CA PRO A 552 -4.47 38.14 8.88
C PRO A 552 -4.81 38.27 10.37
N ARG A 553 -4.82 39.51 10.87
CA ARG A 553 -4.99 39.84 12.30
C ARG A 553 -6.45 39.87 12.77
N ARG A 554 -7.44 39.62 11.90
CA ARG A 554 -8.87 39.75 12.19
C ARG A 554 -9.50 38.42 12.59
N VAL A 555 -10.30 38.43 13.65
CA VAL A 555 -10.92 37.24 14.28
C VAL A 555 -12.09 36.69 13.45
N ASP A 556 -12.65 37.53 12.58
CA ASP A 556 -13.75 37.31 11.65
C ASP A 556 -13.29 36.79 10.27
N GLU A 557 -11.99 36.83 9.97
CA GLU A 557 -11.41 36.16 8.81
C GLU A 557 -11.03 34.73 9.20
N ASP A 558 -11.45 33.76 8.38
CA ASP A 558 -11.28 32.32 8.59
C ASP A 558 -9.89 32.00 9.19
N ARG A 559 -9.82 31.35 10.36
CA ARG A 559 -8.61 31.18 11.20
C ARG A 559 -7.42 30.45 10.53
N VAL A 560 -7.54 30.12 9.24
CA VAL A 560 -6.58 29.36 8.42
C VAL A 560 -6.10 30.16 7.19
N ALA A 561 -6.62 31.37 6.95
CA ALA A 561 -6.32 32.14 5.74
C ALA A 561 -4.97 32.88 5.82
N THR A 562 -3.84 32.15 5.82
CA THR A 562 -2.52 32.77 5.60
C THR A 562 -2.51 33.56 4.27
N LYS A 563 -1.73 34.66 4.18
CA LYS A 563 -1.45 35.31 2.87
C LYS A 563 -0.70 34.39 1.89
N VAL A 564 -0.23 33.24 2.37
CA VAL A 564 0.35 32.17 1.55
C VAL A 564 -0.69 31.72 0.52
N PRO A 565 -0.41 31.86 -0.78
CA PRO A 565 -1.35 31.48 -1.81
C PRO A 565 -1.80 30.02 -1.69
N PRO A 566 -3.05 29.68 -2.06
CA PRO A 566 -3.61 28.33 -1.88
C PRO A 566 -2.90 27.23 -2.68
N TYR A 567 -2.02 27.61 -3.61
CA TYR A 567 -1.20 26.69 -4.41
C TYR A 567 0.17 26.37 -3.79
N VAL A 568 0.55 27.06 -2.71
CA VAL A 568 1.72 26.71 -1.91
C VAL A 568 1.22 25.76 -0.83
N ASP A 569 1.55 24.49 -0.95
CA ASP A 569 1.27 23.47 0.08
C ASP A 569 2.34 23.50 1.19
N ASP A 570 2.23 22.58 2.15
CA ASP A 570 3.12 22.55 3.31
C ASP A 570 4.56 22.17 2.93
N ASP A 571 4.75 21.32 1.92
CA ASP A 571 6.08 20.94 1.41
C ASP A 571 6.78 22.12 0.72
N ILE A 572 6.06 22.88 -0.11
CA ILE A 572 6.60 24.10 -0.74
C ILE A 572 6.86 25.17 0.33
N ALA A 573 5.99 25.26 1.34
CA ALA A 573 6.18 26.19 2.45
C ALA A 573 7.43 25.87 3.28
N GLU A 574 7.68 24.59 3.59
CA GLU A 574 8.91 24.12 4.24
C GLU A 574 10.14 24.43 3.38
N GLY A 575 10.04 24.19 2.07
CA GLY A 575 11.09 24.54 1.10
C GLY A 575 11.40 26.03 1.09
N LEU A 576 10.38 26.89 1.09
CA LEU A 576 10.54 28.35 1.16
C LEU A 576 11.32 28.78 2.40
N VAL A 577 10.95 28.28 3.58
CA VAL A 577 11.68 28.60 4.82
C VAL A 577 13.10 28.04 4.77
N THR A 578 13.27 26.80 4.32
CA THR A 578 14.59 26.15 4.26
C THR A 578 15.56 26.91 3.35
N PHE A 579 15.17 27.23 2.12
CA PHE A 579 16.07 27.86 1.16
C PHE A 579 16.19 29.37 1.32
N LEU A 580 15.15 30.07 1.79
CA LEU A 580 15.25 31.52 1.98
C LEU A 580 15.91 31.88 3.32
N ALA A 581 15.72 31.06 4.37
CA ALA A 581 16.19 31.38 5.72
C ALA A 581 17.40 30.56 6.20
N ARG A 582 17.60 29.33 5.70
CA ARG A 582 18.65 28.42 6.19
C ARG A 582 19.78 28.13 5.20
N SER A 583 19.61 28.42 3.92
CA SER A 583 20.59 28.14 2.86
C SER A 583 22.00 28.66 3.18
N LEU A 584 22.12 29.92 3.59
CA LEU A 584 23.39 30.54 3.99
C LEU A 584 24.08 29.80 5.14
N LEU A 585 23.29 29.23 6.06
CA LEU A 585 23.82 28.68 7.31
C LEU A 585 24.52 27.34 7.08
N VAL A 586 24.04 26.52 6.15
CA VAL A 586 24.59 25.19 5.86
C VAL A 586 26.08 25.23 5.48
N PRO A 587 26.53 26.02 4.48
CA PRO A 587 27.93 26.08 4.11
C PRO A 587 28.81 26.69 5.22
N VAL A 588 28.29 27.64 6.00
CA VAL A 588 28.99 28.20 7.18
C VAL A 588 29.21 27.11 8.24
N ILE A 589 28.16 26.34 8.58
CA ILE A 589 28.23 25.25 9.56
C ILE A 589 29.21 24.15 9.13
N ASN A 590 29.29 23.89 7.83
CA ASN A 590 30.08 22.81 7.24
C ASN A 590 31.49 23.23 6.76
N ARG A 591 31.89 24.50 6.94
CA ARG A 591 33.19 25.04 6.46
C ARG A 591 33.39 24.88 4.94
N GLY A 592 32.30 24.97 4.18
CA GLY A 592 32.27 24.77 2.73
C GLY A 592 31.91 26.02 1.93
N ILE A 593 32.09 27.21 2.51
CA ILE A 593 31.64 28.45 1.90
C ILE A 593 32.66 28.96 0.88
N THR A 594 32.21 29.17 -0.34
CA THR A 594 33.05 29.59 -1.49
C THR A 594 32.52 30.87 -2.11
N ASP A 595 31.21 30.94 -2.30
CA ASP A 595 30.50 32.14 -2.76
C ASP A 595 29.12 32.23 -2.06
N PRO A 596 29.07 32.87 -0.87
CA PRO A 596 27.85 32.96 -0.06
C PRO A 596 26.73 33.72 -0.79
N LYS A 597 27.07 34.84 -1.45
CA LYS A 597 26.09 35.71 -2.09
C LYS A 597 25.42 35.02 -3.28
N SER A 598 26.22 34.43 -4.17
CA SER A 598 25.67 33.69 -5.32
C SER A 598 24.97 32.40 -4.87
N GLY A 599 25.38 31.79 -3.75
CA GLY A 599 24.65 30.70 -3.10
C GLY A 599 23.20 31.09 -2.76
N ILE A 600 23.01 32.17 -2.00
CA ILE A 600 21.69 32.67 -1.64
C ILE A 600 20.85 33.03 -2.87
N LEU A 601 21.46 33.68 -3.88
CA LEU A 601 20.77 34.05 -5.11
C LEU A 601 20.28 32.82 -5.90
N ARG A 602 21.15 31.82 -6.08
CA ARG A 602 20.79 30.56 -6.76
C ARG A 602 19.69 29.80 -6.03
N ASP A 603 19.78 29.69 -4.71
CA ASP A 603 18.76 28.97 -3.93
C ASP A 603 17.40 29.68 -3.97
N ARG A 604 17.42 31.02 -3.93
CA ARG A 604 16.23 31.85 -4.12
C ARG A 604 15.61 31.64 -5.50
N GLU A 605 16.41 31.68 -6.58
CA GLU A 605 15.94 31.40 -7.95
C GLU A 605 15.33 30.00 -8.07
N MET A 606 16.00 28.99 -7.52
CA MET A 606 15.52 27.61 -7.53
C MET A 606 14.14 27.48 -6.87
N VAL A 607 13.94 28.12 -5.71
CA VAL A 607 12.63 28.08 -5.05
C VAL A 607 11.59 28.88 -5.79
N TRP A 608 11.94 30.02 -6.40
CA TRP A 608 11.00 30.75 -7.26
C TRP A 608 10.55 29.93 -8.45
N ALA A 609 11.43 29.15 -9.06
CA ALA A 609 11.06 28.23 -10.13
C ALA A 609 10.04 27.19 -9.65
N ARG A 610 10.20 26.63 -8.44
CA ARG A 610 9.24 25.68 -7.84
C ARG A 610 7.89 26.33 -7.55
N VAL A 611 7.88 27.53 -6.96
CA VAL A 611 6.64 28.29 -6.69
C VAL A 611 5.92 28.64 -7.98
N THR A 612 6.65 29.06 -9.01
CA THR A 612 6.08 29.39 -10.33
C THR A 612 5.46 28.16 -10.99
N LYS A 613 6.14 27.01 -10.92
CA LYS A 613 5.60 25.73 -11.41
C LYS A 613 4.30 25.36 -10.68
N ALA A 614 4.29 25.39 -9.35
CA ALA A 614 3.10 25.06 -8.55
C ALA A 614 1.93 26.00 -8.83
N ARG A 615 2.20 27.30 -9.00
CA ARG A 615 1.21 28.29 -9.43
C ARG A 615 0.60 27.93 -10.79
N ASN A 616 1.43 27.58 -11.77
CA ASN A 616 0.96 27.22 -13.11
C ASN A 616 0.09 25.95 -13.09
N GLU A 617 0.51 24.93 -12.35
CA GLU A 617 -0.28 23.69 -12.17
C GLU A 617 -1.61 23.95 -11.46
N TRP A 618 -1.64 24.87 -10.50
CA TRP A 618 -2.88 25.29 -9.85
C TRP A 618 -3.79 26.07 -10.78
N LEU A 619 -3.26 27.04 -11.53
CA LEU A 619 -4.02 27.79 -12.54
C LEU A 619 -4.61 26.85 -13.60
N GLU A 620 -3.87 25.85 -14.04
CA GLU A 620 -4.37 24.83 -14.97
C GLU A 620 -5.50 24.00 -14.35
N ARG A 621 -5.37 23.58 -13.09
CA ARG A 621 -6.44 22.89 -12.36
C ARG A 621 -7.69 23.74 -12.21
N GLU A 622 -7.55 25.02 -11.86
CA GLU A 622 -8.67 25.95 -11.74
C GLU A 622 -9.31 26.25 -13.10
N ALA A 623 -8.52 26.39 -14.17
CA ALA A 623 -9.03 26.52 -15.53
C ALA A 623 -9.84 25.28 -15.94
N ARG A 624 -9.35 24.07 -15.62
CA ARG A 624 -10.09 22.81 -15.86
C ARG A 624 -11.38 22.75 -15.04
N LYS A 625 -11.36 23.16 -13.77
CA LYS A 625 -12.57 23.24 -12.94
C LYS A 625 -13.56 24.24 -13.50
N ARG A 626 -13.11 25.42 -13.94
CA ARG A 626 -13.98 26.44 -14.57
C ARG A 626 -14.51 25.98 -15.93
N ALA A 627 -13.73 25.23 -16.70
CA ALA A 627 -14.19 24.65 -17.96
C ALA A 627 -15.16 23.48 -17.75
N ALA A 628 -15.00 22.73 -16.66
CA ALA A 628 -15.93 21.68 -16.24
C ALA A 628 -17.15 22.22 -15.50
N ALA A 629 -17.06 23.43 -14.94
CA ALA A 629 -18.18 24.08 -14.27
C ALA A 629 -19.27 24.36 -15.33
N PRO A 630 -20.54 24.04 -15.02
CA PRO A 630 -21.64 24.27 -15.94
C PRO A 630 -21.67 25.75 -16.34
N LYS A 631 -21.74 26.03 -17.66
CA LYS A 631 -21.79 27.39 -18.19
C LYS A 631 -22.95 28.15 -17.53
N ALA A 632 -22.62 29.20 -16.79
CA ALA A 632 -23.59 30.07 -16.14
C ALA A 632 -24.61 30.57 -17.19
N GLY A 633 -25.88 30.18 -17.00
CA GLY A 633 -26.99 30.53 -17.91
C GLY A 633 -27.86 29.34 -18.30
N LYS A 634 -27.36 28.10 -18.28
CA LYS A 634 -28.21 26.90 -18.37
C LYS A 634 -28.44 26.35 -16.98
N ARG A 635 -29.66 26.49 -16.44
CA ARG A 635 -30.08 25.76 -15.23
C ARG A 635 -29.84 24.27 -15.52
N GLN A 636 -28.92 23.64 -14.78
CA GLN A 636 -28.78 22.18 -14.80
C GLN A 636 -30.15 21.60 -14.50
N THR A 637 -30.62 20.70 -15.36
CA THR A 637 -31.86 19.97 -15.08
C THR A 637 -31.65 19.11 -13.84
N TYR A 638 -32.72 18.89 -13.06
CA TYR A 638 -32.65 18.06 -11.85
C TYR A 638 -32.04 16.67 -12.16
N GLU A 639 -32.34 16.10 -13.34
CA GLU A 639 -31.73 14.86 -13.81
C GLU A 639 -30.22 14.96 -14.03
N GLU A 640 -29.70 16.04 -14.61
CA GLU A 640 -28.26 16.24 -14.78
C GLU A 640 -27.56 16.36 -13.42
N MET A 641 -28.16 17.11 -12.49
CA MET A 641 -27.64 17.26 -11.13
C MET A 641 -27.67 15.93 -10.35
N MET A 642 -28.71 15.11 -10.55
CA MET A 642 -28.80 13.77 -9.96
C MET A 642 -27.86 12.76 -10.64
N ARG A 643 -27.61 12.85 -11.96
CA ARG A 643 -26.58 12.05 -12.65
C ARG A 643 -25.18 12.38 -12.17
N GLU A 644 -24.90 13.66 -11.94
CA GLU A 644 -23.61 14.11 -11.45
C GLU A 644 -23.37 13.62 -10.01
N ARG A 645 -24.42 13.65 -9.17
CA ARG A 645 -24.34 13.24 -7.77
C ARG A 645 -24.36 11.72 -7.54
N TYR A 646 -25.10 10.98 -8.37
CA TYR A 646 -25.37 9.55 -8.15
C TYR A 646 -24.85 8.63 -9.27
N GLY A 647 -24.45 9.17 -10.42
CA GLY A 647 -23.99 8.41 -11.59
C GLY A 647 -25.14 7.93 -12.50
N PRO A 648 -24.83 7.47 -13.73
CA PRO A 648 -25.84 7.23 -14.78
C PRO A 648 -26.76 6.03 -14.54
N ASN A 649 -26.44 5.14 -13.60
CA ASN A 649 -27.10 3.82 -13.46
C ASN A 649 -27.89 3.64 -12.14
N SER A 650 -28.15 4.72 -11.40
CA SER A 650 -28.92 4.66 -10.14
C SER A 650 -30.01 5.72 -10.12
N PHE A 651 -30.93 5.61 -11.07
CA PHE A 651 -32.15 6.40 -11.10
C PHE A 651 -33.32 5.59 -10.54
N PRO A 652 -33.97 6.02 -9.45
CA PRO A 652 -35.39 5.75 -9.31
C PRO A 652 -36.12 6.49 -10.43
N PRO A 653 -37.13 5.90 -11.09
CA PRO A 653 -37.91 6.61 -12.09
C PRO A 653 -38.51 7.87 -11.44
N VAL A 654 -38.49 8.97 -12.17
CA VAL A 654 -39.02 10.29 -11.75
C VAL A 654 -40.22 10.63 -12.64
N VAL A 655 -41.27 11.18 -12.05
CA VAL A 655 -42.48 11.63 -12.75
C VAL A 655 -42.71 13.10 -12.42
N LYS A 656 -43.21 13.84 -13.41
CA LYS A 656 -43.57 15.24 -13.26
C LYS A 656 -44.88 15.33 -12.47
N ASP A 657 -44.86 15.96 -11.30
CA ASP A 657 -46.04 16.18 -10.48
C ASP A 657 -46.98 17.22 -11.13
N ALA A 658 -48.18 17.41 -10.54
CA ALA A 658 -49.19 18.33 -11.06
C ALA A 658 -48.72 19.80 -11.12
N ASN A 659 -47.65 20.15 -10.40
CA ASN A 659 -47.05 21.48 -10.39
C ASN A 659 -45.87 21.61 -11.38
N GLY A 660 -45.62 20.58 -12.19
CA GLY A 660 -44.54 20.57 -13.17
C GLY A 660 -43.16 20.26 -12.58
N ILE A 661 -43.07 19.79 -11.33
CA ILE A 661 -41.83 19.48 -10.63
C ILE A 661 -41.56 17.98 -10.72
N TYR A 662 -40.36 17.59 -11.14
CA TYR A 662 -39.98 16.17 -11.20
C TYR A 662 -39.66 15.65 -9.79
N ARG A 663 -40.43 14.66 -9.33
CA ARG A 663 -40.23 13.95 -8.05
C ARG A 663 -40.02 12.46 -8.28
N ALA A 664 -39.35 11.78 -7.35
CA ALA A 664 -39.22 10.32 -7.42
C ALA A 664 -40.62 9.68 -7.45
N VAL A 665 -40.81 8.60 -8.22
CA VAL A 665 -42.12 7.96 -8.38
C VAL A 665 -42.77 7.58 -7.05
N GLU A 666 -41.99 7.26 -6.02
CA GLU A 666 -42.52 6.97 -4.67
C GLU A 666 -43.03 8.25 -3.97
N GLU A 667 -42.28 9.35 -4.01
CA GLU A 667 -42.73 10.64 -3.45
C GLU A 667 -43.93 11.24 -4.22
N ALA A 668 -44.00 10.99 -5.54
CA ALA A 668 -45.13 11.43 -6.36
C ALA A 668 -46.41 10.61 -6.11
N LYS A 669 -46.29 9.39 -5.56
CA LYS A 669 -47.42 8.56 -5.11
C LYS A 669 -47.93 8.99 -3.73
N GLU A 670 -47.07 9.49 -2.86
CA GLU A 670 -47.47 10.01 -1.54
C GLU A 670 -48.07 11.42 -1.60
N ALA A 671 -47.72 12.20 -2.64
CA ALA A 671 -48.25 13.56 -2.86
C ALA A 671 -49.57 13.61 -3.65
N LYS A 672 -50.05 12.47 -4.15
CA LYS A 672 -51.36 12.28 -4.79
C LYS A 672 -52.33 11.70 -3.77
#